data_AF-A0A067LBS3-F1
#
_entry.id   AF-A0A067LBS3-F1
#
_cell.length_a   1.000
_cell.length_b   1.000
_cell.length_c   1.000
_cell.angle_alpha   90.00
_cell.angle_beta   90.00
_cell.angle_gamma   90.00
#
_symmetry.space_group_name_H-M   'P 1'
#
loop_
_entity.id
_entity.type
_entity.pdbx_description
1 polymer ?
#
loop_
_entity_poly.entity_id
_entity_poly.type
_entity_poly.pdbx_seq_one_letter_code
_entity_poly.pdbx_strand_id
1 'polypeptide(L)'
;MTSAESFINVHDHGTAVDKKKVRVQCNYCGKVVSGFFRLKCHLGGVGKDVIHCEKVPENVKTLFRNMLEENKKVSLTKEVGKLSQPYLPSKRNLSPALDCFKHIKHEASQTASCGSRNQAEIDSVVEDSVTEHHLIHNRKIDSNSAIDGEEKEDALSRQIKKCIGRFFYETGIDFSAANYPSFRRMLNATLGNGQVKIPTLQELKGWILWDEVKDMRHYANNIRHSWTSTGCSVLLDGWVNEKGQHLVNFVVECPEGPIYLRSDDVSAIINDIDALQSLLDGVIEEVGINNVVQIVACSTTGWVGDVGMQFMVKRRTVFWSVSVSYCIKLMLEKIATLDCIQGTLDKAGIITKFIHGHGELLKLMKNHTHGCDLIKPSKMKFAVPFLTLENIVSEKKNLKDMFTSSEWLTSAWASSPKGKRVVSLMEDLSFWTGAEMTLKATIPLLRVLNLITETNKPQVGYIYETMDQAKETIKGEFKNKKSQYMPFWQVIDEIWDNHLHSPLHAAGYYLNPSLFYSTDFYSDPEVAFGLLCCIVRMVQDQHTQDLISSQLDEYRHARGAFKDGSAIDKRINVSPVQWWSTYGKQYPELQKFAVRILSQTCEGASRYGLKRSLAEMLPRNGSNCIEHKELNDLTYLHYNMHLQNTQFGIESDLDAEEIYLIDDWIVDETLETAPSNGG
;
A
#
# COMPACT_ATOMS: atom_id res chain seq x y z
N MET A 1 60.20 23.94 6.26
CA MET A 1 59.68 25.09 7.04
C MET A 1 58.17 24.92 7.11
N THR A 2 57.69 24.51 8.27
CA THR A 2 56.29 24.27 8.61
C THR A 2 55.57 25.61 8.80
N SER A 3 54.67 25.98 7.90
CA SER A 3 53.76 27.12 8.14
C SER A 3 52.60 26.63 8.99
N ALA A 4 52.53 27.12 10.23
CA ALA A 4 51.45 26.87 11.17
C ALA A 4 50.07 27.15 10.54
N GLU A 5 49.22 26.13 10.48
CA GLU A 5 47.80 26.31 10.18
C GLU A 5 47.15 27.11 11.31
N SER A 6 46.87 28.39 11.03
CA SER A 6 46.12 29.25 11.93
C SER A 6 44.69 28.72 12.07
N PHE A 7 44.38 28.09 13.20
CA PHE A 7 43.00 27.75 13.58
C PHE A 7 42.19 29.04 13.73
N ILE A 8 41.31 29.33 12.76
CA ILE A 8 40.39 30.46 12.85
C ILE A 8 39.29 30.14 13.87
N ASN A 9 39.13 31.03 14.85
CA ASN A 9 38.07 30.95 15.84
C ASN A 9 36.87 31.79 15.39
N VAL A 10 35.69 31.18 15.31
CA VAL A 10 34.44 31.87 14.93
C VAL A 10 34.07 32.99 15.92
N HIS A 11 34.54 32.91 17.16
CA HIS A 11 34.30 33.92 18.18
C HIS A 11 35.00 35.27 17.90
N ASP A 12 36.03 35.28 17.05
CA ASP A 12 36.73 36.51 16.66
C ASP A 12 35.95 37.28 15.56
N HIS A 13 34.96 36.62 14.95
CA HIS A 13 34.20 37.13 13.81
C HIS A 13 32.71 37.40 14.13
N GLY A 14 32.29 37.20 15.38
CA GLY A 14 30.97 37.62 15.84
C GLY A 14 30.83 37.72 17.35
N THR A 15 30.04 38.68 17.78
CA THR A 15 29.85 39.04 19.18
C THR A 15 28.52 38.48 19.69
N ALA A 16 28.53 37.76 20.82
CA ALA A 16 27.31 37.22 21.41
C ALA A 16 26.43 38.36 21.97
N VAL A 17 25.16 38.38 21.59
CA VAL A 17 24.19 39.43 21.96
C VAL A 17 23.46 39.09 23.26
N ASP A 18 23.47 37.81 23.68
CA ASP A 18 22.86 37.35 24.93
C ASP A 18 23.81 36.47 25.76
N LYS A 19 23.60 36.45 27.08
CA LYS A 19 24.41 35.64 28.02
C LYS A 19 24.31 34.13 27.76
N LYS A 20 23.30 33.67 27.00
CA LYS A 20 23.07 32.27 26.63
C LYS A 20 23.65 31.87 25.26
N LYS A 21 24.32 32.79 24.54
CA LYS A 21 24.93 32.60 23.19
C LYS A 21 23.96 32.10 22.11
N VAL A 22 22.67 32.36 22.25
CA VAL A 22 21.60 31.96 21.31
C VAL A 22 21.56 32.91 20.11
N ARG A 23 21.92 34.18 20.30
CA ARG A 23 22.00 35.19 19.22
C ARG A 23 23.41 35.78 19.13
N VAL A 24 23.94 35.84 17.92
CA VAL A 24 25.30 36.30 17.63
C VAL A 24 25.27 37.34 16.52
N GLN A 25 25.91 38.47 16.73
CA GLN A 25 26.03 39.55 15.75
C GLN A 25 27.32 39.38 14.94
N CYS A 26 27.22 39.46 13.61
CA CYS A 26 28.37 39.44 12.71
C CYS A 26 29.17 40.75 12.83
N ASN A 27 30.49 40.65 13.03
CA ASN A 27 31.37 41.81 13.17
C ASN A 27 31.61 42.58 11.86
N TYR A 28 31.23 42.02 10.70
CA TYR A 28 31.46 42.64 9.37
C TYR A 28 30.23 43.39 8.83
N CYS A 29 29.05 42.77 8.88
CA CYS A 29 27.82 43.35 8.34
C CYS A 29 26.81 43.80 9.41
N GLY A 30 27.10 43.55 10.69
CA GLY A 30 26.24 43.93 11.83
C GLY A 30 24.97 43.08 11.97
N LYS A 31 24.77 42.06 11.12
CA LYS A 31 23.57 41.21 11.13
C LYS A 31 23.58 40.23 12.31
N VAL A 32 22.42 40.06 12.96
CA VAL A 32 22.24 39.10 14.06
C VAL A 32 21.72 37.77 13.52
N VAL A 33 22.38 36.67 13.90
CA VAL A 33 22.04 35.29 13.50
C VAL A 33 21.86 34.40 14.73
N SER A 34 21.11 33.31 14.58
CA SER A 34 20.86 32.36 15.68
C SER A 34 22.03 31.39 15.85
N GLY A 35 22.95 31.74 16.75
CA GLY A 35 24.09 30.91 17.15
C GLY A 35 25.32 30.99 16.24
N PHE A 36 26.46 30.54 16.76
CA PHE A 36 27.76 30.58 16.07
C PHE A 36 27.83 29.66 14.84
N PHE A 37 27.05 28.58 14.79
CA PHE A 37 27.00 27.72 13.60
C PHE A 37 26.38 28.45 12.40
N ARG A 38 25.27 29.18 12.61
CA ARG A 38 24.68 30.02 11.57
C ARG A 38 25.58 31.19 11.19
N LEU A 39 26.38 31.70 12.14
CA LEU A 39 27.42 32.67 11.81
C LEU A 39 28.49 32.08 10.87
N LYS A 40 28.94 30.83 11.08
CA LYS A 40 29.85 30.15 10.14
C LYS A 40 29.23 30.03 8.74
N CYS A 41 27.96 29.66 8.66
CA CYS A 41 27.21 29.57 7.40
C CYS A 41 27.09 30.94 6.70
N HIS A 42 26.81 31.99 7.47
CA HIS A 42 26.72 33.39 7.02
C HIS A 42 28.06 33.92 6.49
N LEU A 43 29.17 33.61 7.17
CA LEU A 43 30.52 34.01 6.79
C LEU A 43 31.10 33.18 5.64
N GLY A 44 30.79 31.87 5.58
CA GLY A 44 31.25 30.97 4.52
C GLY A 44 30.41 31.00 3.25
N GLY A 45 29.23 31.62 3.29
CA GLY A 45 28.29 31.66 2.15
C GLY A 45 27.76 30.26 1.78
N VAL A 46 27.50 29.42 2.78
CA VAL A 46 27.03 28.04 2.62
C VAL A 46 25.76 27.84 3.44
N GLY A 47 24.64 27.48 2.81
CA GLY A 47 23.35 27.20 3.46
C GLY A 47 22.20 27.90 2.75
N LYS A 48 21.12 27.17 2.44
CA LYS A 48 19.98 27.67 1.64
C LYS A 48 19.17 28.77 2.35
N ASP A 49 19.13 28.75 3.69
CA ASP A 49 18.32 29.68 4.51
C ASP A 49 19.15 30.69 5.32
N VAL A 50 20.42 30.90 4.95
CA VAL A 50 21.31 31.84 5.63
C VAL A 50 21.78 32.90 4.64
N ILE A 51 21.21 34.10 4.74
CA ILE A 51 21.60 35.27 3.93
C ILE A 51 23.11 35.50 4.10
N HIS A 52 23.87 35.62 3.00
CA HIS A 52 25.33 35.70 3.02
C HIS A 52 25.86 37.07 3.50
N CYS A 53 27.05 37.07 4.12
CA CYS A 53 27.75 38.32 4.41
C CYS A 53 28.42 38.87 3.13
N GLU A 54 28.04 40.06 2.68
CA GLU A 54 28.69 40.72 1.53
C GLU A 54 29.96 41.49 1.92
N LYS A 55 30.12 41.80 3.22
CA LYS A 55 31.23 42.60 3.75
C LYS A 55 32.36 41.76 4.36
N VAL A 56 32.30 40.44 4.26
CA VAL A 56 33.33 39.54 4.79
C VAL A 56 34.51 39.46 3.81
N PRO A 57 35.77 39.55 4.27
CA PRO A 57 36.94 39.33 3.43
C PRO A 57 36.95 37.93 2.78
N GLU A 58 37.36 37.83 1.52
CA GLU A 58 37.25 36.59 0.73
C GLU A 58 38.12 35.44 1.29
N ASN A 59 39.25 35.78 1.94
CA ASN A 59 40.08 34.82 2.65
C ASN A 59 39.34 34.18 3.84
N VAL A 60 38.61 34.97 4.63
CA VAL A 60 37.81 34.48 5.78
C VAL A 60 36.63 33.64 5.29
N LYS A 61 35.99 34.05 4.19
CA LYS A 61 34.88 33.32 3.56
C LYS A 61 35.29 31.94 3.06
N THR A 62 36.43 31.85 2.39
CA THR A 62 36.97 30.58 1.87
C THR A 62 37.32 29.62 3.01
N LEU A 63 37.91 30.14 4.09
CA LEU A 63 38.30 29.34 5.24
C LEU A 63 37.08 28.75 5.97
N PHE A 64 36.02 29.53 6.18
CA PHE A 64 34.79 29.00 6.79
C PHE A 64 34.02 28.04 5.86
N ARG A 65 34.11 28.22 4.54
CA ARG A 65 33.55 27.28 3.56
C ARG A 65 34.22 25.90 3.65
N ASN A 66 35.55 25.85 3.61
CA ASN A 66 36.32 24.61 3.69
C ASN A 66 36.10 23.89 5.03
N MET A 67 36.09 24.63 6.14
CA MET A 67 35.81 24.08 7.47
C MET A 67 34.41 23.43 7.56
N LEU A 68 33.40 24.00 6.91
CA LEU A 68 32.05 23.43 6.87
C LEU A 68 31.97 22.19 5.99
N GLU A 69 32.81 22.08 4.95
CA GLU A 69 32.89 20.91 4.07
C GLU A 69 33.65 19.74 4.71
N GLU A 70 34.72 20.00 5.45
CA GLU A 70 35.47 18.97 6.18
C GLU A 70 34.66 18.37 7.34
N ASN A 71 33.88 19.18 8.06
CA ASN A 71 32.97 18.69 9.09
C ASN A 71 31.86 17.77 8.52
N LYS A 72 31.44 17.98 7.26
CA LYS A 72 30.53 17.05 6.55
C LYS A 72 31.20 15.71 6.28
N LYS A 73 32.49 15.69 5.88
CA LYS A 73 33.27 14.45 5.65
C LYS A 73 33.52 13.65 6.93
N VAL A 74 33.77 14.31 8.05
CA VAL A 74 33.99 13.68 9.36
C VAL A 74 32.70 13.14 9.98
N SER A 75 31.55 13.79 9.72
CA SER A 75 30.24 13.27 10.13
C SER A 75 29.84 12.00 9.36
N LEU A 76 30.24 11.89 8.08
CA LEU A 76 29.96 10.74 7.21
C LEU A 76 30.68 9.45 7.64
N THR A 77 31.82 9.54 8.34
CA THR A 77 32.63 8.38 8.71
C THR A 77 32.22 7.73 10.04
N LYS A 78 31.40 8.37 10.86
CA LYS A 78 30.94 7.84 12.17
C LYS A 78 29.63 7.04 12.11
N GLU A 79 28.90 7.04 10.99
CA GLU A 79 27.56 6.43 10.88
C GLU A 79 27.50 5.08 10.13
N VAL A 80 28.64 4.46 9.78
CA VAL A 80 28.70 3.17 9.05
C VAL A 80 28.61 1.94 9.98
N GLY A 81 28.11 2.10 11.21
CA GLY A 81 28.22 1.06 12.25
C GLY A 81 26.97 0.26 12.63
N LYS A 82 25.75 0.68 12.27
CA LYS A 82 24.53 0.01 12.78
C LYS A 82 23.37 0.09 11.79
N LEU A 83 23.03 -1.01 11.13
CA LEU A 83 21.82 -1.20 10.34
C LEU A 83 21.25 -2.59 10.63
N SER A 84 20.02 -2.63 11.17
CA SER A 84 18.99 -3.69 11.02
C SER A 84 17.80 -3.39 11.95
N GLN A 85 16.71 -2.82 11.42
CA GLN A 85 15.29 -3.12 11.73
C GLN A 85 14.31 -2.01 11.23
N PRO A 86 13.03 -2.35 10.98
CA PRO A 86 12.11 -1.57 10.16
C PRO A 86 11.26 -0.61 10.99
N TYR A 87 11.68 0.66 11.08
CA TYR A 87 10.82 1.82 11.33
C TYR A 87 11.48 3.03 10.66
N LEU A 88 10.73 3.80 9.86
CA LEU A 88 11.21 5.06 9.27
C LEU A 88 11.63 6.03 10.38
N PRO A 89 12.84 6.60 10.29
CA PRO A 89 12.93 8.05 10.11
C PRO A 89 13.87 8.48 8.96
N SER A 90 13.52 9.64 8.40
CA SER A 90 14.16 10.46 7.36
C SER A 90 15.57 10.06 6.89
N LYS A 91 15.70 9.71 5.61
CA LYS A 91 16.97 9.82 4.86
C LYS A 91 16.72 10.25 3.41
N ARG A 92 16.90 11.55 3.16
CA ARG A 92 17.29 12.05 1.83
C ARG A 92 18.70 11.53 1.51
N ASN A 93 18.73 10.51 0.63
CA ASN A 93 19.75 10.16 -0.37
C ASN A 93 20.69 8.95 -0.17
N LEU A 94 20.46 8.02 -1.12
CA LEU A 94 21.32 7.14 -1.92
C LEU A 94 21.81 5.77 -1.40
N SER A 95 21.28 4.73 -2.07
CA SER A 95 21.94 3.45 -2.42
C SER A 95 23.06 3.70 -3.48
N PRO A 96 23.96 2.75 -3.86
CA PRO A 96 23.71 1.30 -3.97
C PRO A 96 24.84 0.34 -3.57
N ALA A 97 24.46 -0.82 -3.04
CA ALA A 97 24.97 -2.15 -3.42
C ALA A 97 24.13 -3.19 -2.66
N LEU A 98 23.45 -4.09 -3.37
CA LEU A 98 22.81 -5.26 -2.75
C LEU A 98 23.57 -6.50 -3.19
N ASP A 99 24.25 -7.12 -2.23
CA ASP A 99 24.70 -8.51 -2.35
C ASP A 99 23.49 -9.44 -2.32
N CYS A 100 23.54 -10.45 -3.17
CA CYS A 100 22.56 -11.49 -3.36
C CYS A 100 22.37 -12.32 -2.07
N PHE A 101 21.15 -12.34 -1.50
CA PHE A 101 20.80 -13.28 -0.43
C PHE A 101 20.76 -14.71 -0.99
N LYS A 102 21.70 -15.53 -0.54
CA LYS A 102 21.68 -16.99 -0.72
C LYS A 102 20.63 -17.58 0.21
N HIS A 103 19.73 -18.39 -0.35
CA HIS A 103 18.86 -19.30 0.38
C HIS A 103 19.68 -20.20 1.32
N ILE A 104 19.42 -20.15 2.62
CA ILE A 104 19.84 -21.20 3.56
C ILE A 104 18.66 -22.15 3.73
N LYS A 105 18.83 -23.36 3.20
CA LYS A 105 17.99 -24.53 3.50
C LYS A 105 18.19 -24.90 4.97
N HIS A 106 17.10 -24.97 5.74
CA HIS A 106 17.11 -25.71 7.00
C HIS A 106 16.80 -27.18 6.69
N GLU A 107 17.84 -28.00 6.68
CA GLU A 107 17.71 -29.45 6.80
C GLU A 107 17.54 -29.82 8.27
N ALA A 108 16.55 -30.68 8.52
CA ALA A 108 16.32 -31.34 9.78
C ALA A 108 17.48 -32.32 10.09
N SER A 109 17.91 -32.36 11.35
CA SER A 109 18.63 -33.49 11.91
C SER A 109 18.30 -33.60 13.39
N GLN A 110 17.62 -34.69 13.73
CA GLN A 110 17.48 -35.19 15.10
C GLN A 110 18.83 -35.72 15.59
N THR A 111 19.16 -35.51 16.86
CA THR A 111 19.81 -36.54 17.71
C THR A 111 19.71 -36.15 19.19
N ALA A 112 19.62 -37.18 20.02
CA ALA A 112 19.19 -37.23 21.41
C ALA A 112 20.13 -36.58 22.44
N SER A 113 19.59 -36.21 23.62
CA SER A 113 19.91 -36.87 24.90
C SER A 113 19.34 -36.10 26.12
N CYS A 114 18.89 -36.90 27.10
CA CYS A 114 18.23 -36.62 28.36
C CYS A 114 19.13 -36.00 29.45
N GLY A 115 18.53 -35.32 30.44
CA GLY A 115 19.16 -35.01 31.74
C GLY A 115 18.33 -34.12 32.67
N SER A 116 17.60 -34.72 33.62
CA SER A 116 16.73 -34.09 34.63
C SER A 116 17.47 -33.53 35.86
N ARG A 117 16.95 -32.44 36.48
CA ARG A 117 16.42 -32.34 37.89
C ARG A 117 16.55 -30.95 38.56
N ASN A 118 15.38 -30.48 39.02
CA ASN A 118 15.02 -29.96 40.36
C ASN A 118 15.28 -28.48 40.80
N GLN A 119 14.15 -27.77 40.96
CA GLN A 119 13.59 -27.13 42.18
C GLN A 119 14.17 -25.81 42.74
N ALA A 120 13.38 -24.73 42.72
CA ALA A 120 12.75 -24.07 43.90
C ALA A 120 12.25 -22.62 43.62
N GLU A 121 10.92 -22.43 43.72
CA GLU A 121 10.12 -21.37 44.42
C GLU A 121 10.85 -20.12 45.00
N ILE A 122 10.33 -18.87 45.06
CA ILE A 122 8.94 -18.33 45.14
C ILE A 122 8.93 -16.77 45.04
N ASP A 123 7.78 -16.21 44.61
CA ASP A 123 7.11 -14.93 44.92
C ASP A 123 7.44 -13.52 44.35
N SER A 124 6.50 -13.07 43.49
CA SER A 124 5.47 -12.02 43.74
C SER A 124 5.43 -10.81 42.77
N VAL A 125 4.43 -10.77 41.88
CA VAL A 125 3.14 -10.00 41.91
C VAL A 125 3.21 -8.70 41.08
N VAL A 126 2.59 -8.71 39.88
CA VAL A 126 1.93 -7.56 39.24
C VAL A 126 0.70 -8.07 38.48
N GLU A 127 -0.38 -7.31 38.60
CA GLU A 127 -1.77 -7.59 38.17
C GLU A 127 -1.95 -7.75 36.65
N ASP A 128 -2.75 -8.76 36.28
CA ASP A 128 -3.21 -9.08 34.92
C ASP A 128 -4.46 -8.27 34.53
N SER A 129 -4.41 -7.66 33.35
CA SER A 129 -5.60 -7.25 32.58
C SER A 129 -5.93 -8.32 31.55
N VAL A 130 -7.12 -8.89 31.66
CA VAL A 130 -7.63 -10.05 30.93
C VAL A 130 -7.85 -9.77 29.44
N THR A 131 -7.09 -10.46 28.59
CA THR A 131 -7.49 -10.79 27.21
C THR A 131 -7.99 -12.24 27.20
N GLU A 132 -9.30 -12.42 26.99
CA GLU A 132 -9.93 -13.73 26.75
C GLU A 132 -9.48 -14.29 25.41
N HIS A 133 -8.46 -15.16 25.44
CA HIS A 133 -8.24 -16.13 24.39
C HIS A 133 -9.14 -17.35 24.67
N HIS A 134 -10.09 -17.61 23.78
CA HIS A 134 -10.90 -18.83 23.79
C HIS A 134 -10.01 -20.06 23.58
N LEU A 135 -9.58 -20.68 24.67
CA LEU A 135 -8.94 -21.98 24.67
C LEU A 135 -9.98 -23.08 24.41
N ILE A 136 -9.77 -23.83 23.34
CA ILE A 136 -10.50 -25.06 23.01
C ILE A 136 -10.27 -26.07 24.14
N HIS A 137 -11.29 -26.30 24.95
CA HIS A 137 -11.24 -27.29 26.03
C HIS A 137 -11.66 -28.67 25.49
N ASN A 138 -10.67 -29.51 25.16
CA ASN A 138 -10.91 -30.93 24.90
C ASN A 138 -11.29 -31.63 26.20
N ARG A 139 -12.59 -31.77 26.47
CA ARG A 139 -13.11 -32.65 27.52
C ARG A 139 -13.35 -34.04 26.96
N LYS A 140 -12.48 -34.98 27.33
CA LYS A 140 -12.79 -36.43 27.30
C LYS A 140 -13.98 -36.65 28.25
N ILE A 141 -15.08 -37.20 27.77
CA ILE A 141 -16.19 -37.65 28.62
C ILE A 141 -16.56 -39.08 28.22
N ASP A 142 -16.59 -39.92 29.25
CA ASP A 142 -16.92 -41.34 29.21
C ASP A 142 -18.35 -41.60 28.73
N SER A 143 -18.49 -42.71 28.02
CA SER A 143 -19.72 -43.31 27.54
C SER A 143 -20.61 -43.83 28.69
N ASN A 144 -21.87 -43.39 28.74
CA ASN A 144 -23.08 -44.24 28.79
C ASN A 144 -24.32 -43.48 29.29
N SER A 145 -25.35 -43.35 28.43
CA SER A 145 -26.76 -43.70 28.76
C SER A 145 -27.66 -43.43 27.55
N ALA A 146 -28.22 -44.50 26.97
CA ALA A 146 -29.44 -44.48 26.16
C ALA A 146 -30.67 -44.29 27.12
N ILE A 147 -31.87 -43.81 26.80
CA ILE A 147 -32.79 -43.88 25.64
C ILE A 147 -33.81 -42.73 25.84
N ASP A 148 -34.18 -41.95 24.82
CA ASP A 148 -35.55 -41.85 24.26
C ASP A 148 -35.63 -40.82 23.12
N GLY A 149 -36.44 -41.13 22.11
CA GLY A 149 -36.46 -40.46 20.80
C GLY A 149 -37.39 -39.25 20.71
N GLU A 150 -36.85 -38.11 20.28
CA GLU A 150 -37.33 -37.22 19.20
C GLU A 150 -36.40 -35.99 19.15
N GLU A 151 -35.83 -35.75 17.96
CA GLU A 151 -35.21 -34.50 17.48
C GLU A 151 -34.42 -33.61 18.47
N LYS A 152 -33.31 -34.13 19.01
CA LYS A 152 -32.14 -33.29 19.27
C LYS A 152 -31.07 -33.61 18.23
N GLU A 153 -31.04 -32.83 17.16
CA GLU A 153 -29.81 -32.74 16.37
C GLU A 153 -28.67 -32.43 17.34
N ASP A 154 -27.70 -33.34 17.45
CA ASP A 154 -26.54 -33.14 18.32
C ASP A 154 -25.92 -31.77 17.99
N ALA A 155 -25.70 -30.94 19.01
CA ALA A 155 -25.15 -29.59 18.82
C ALA A 155 -23.85 -29.62 18.01
N LEU A 156 -23.08 -30.71 18.15
CA LEU A 156 -21.90 -30.99 17.34
C LEU A 156 -22.23 -31.20 15.85
N SER A 157 -23.28 -31.96 15.53
CA SER A 157 -23.75 -32.16 14.15
C SER A 157 -24.18 -30.85 13.51
N ARG A 158 -24.89 -30.01 14.25
CA ARG A 158 -25.31 -28.68 13.77
C ARG A 158 -24.10 -27.78 13.50
N GLN A 159 -23.11 -27.79 14.39
CA GLN A 159 -21.87 -27.02 14.21
C GLN A 159 -21.06 -27.51 13.01
N ILE A 160 -20.94 -28.83 12.81
CA ILE A 160 -20.24 -29.40 11.64
C ILE A 160 -20.91 -28.96 10.34
N LYS A 161 -22.24 -29.05 10.25
CA LYS A 161 -23.00 -28.57 9.09
C LYS A 161 -22.79 -27.09 8.83
N LYS A 162 -22.76 -26.28 9.88
CA LYS A 162 -22.49 -24.84 9.79
C LYS A 162 -21.08 -24.56 9.25
N CYS A 163 -20.05 -25.24 9.76
CA CYS A 163 -18.69 -25.15 9.22
C CYS A 163 -18.59 -25.57 7.74
N ILE A 164 -19.29 -26.64 7.35
CA ILE A 164 -19.35 -27.07 5.95
C ILE A 164 -20.06 -26.01 5.09
N GLY A 165 -21.19 -25.47 5.55
CA GLY A 165 -21.91 -24.41 4.84
C GLY A 165 -21.06 -23.16 4.66
N ARG A 166 -20.35 -22.74 5.72
CA ARG A 166 -19.40 -21.62 5.67
C ARG A 166 -18.34 -21.82 4.59
N PHE A 167 -17.78 -23.02 4.43
CA PHE A 167 -16.87 -23.33 3.33
C PHE A 167 -17.51 -23.11 1.94
N PHE A 168 -18.77 -23.49 1.73
CA PHE A 168 -19.48 -23.24 0.47
C PHE A 168 -19.68 -21.74 0.20
N TYR A 169 -20.08 -20.97 1.22
CA TYR A 169 -20.30 -19.53 1.08
C TYR A 169 -18.99 -18.77 0.85
N GLU A 170 -17.93 -19.11 1.59
CA GLU A 170 -16.60 -18.49 1.45
C GLU A 170 -15.97 -18.75 0.08
N THR A 171 -16.15 -19.94 -0.47
CA THR A 171 -15.55 -20.31 -1.77
C THR A 171 -16.38 -19.87 -2.97
N GLY A 172 -17.70 -19.71 -2.78
CA GLY A 172 -18.66 -19.44 -3.86
C GLY A 172 -18.90 -20.67 -4.75
N ILE A 173 -18.63 -21.88 -4.25
CA ILE A 173 -18.81 -23.13 -4.99
C ILE A 173 -20.30 -23.48 -5.08
N ASP A 174 -20.73 -24.03 -6.22
CA ASP A 174 -22.09 -24.53 -6.39
C ASP A 174 -22.43 -25.63 -5.36
N PHE A 175 -23.57 -25.48 -4.68
CA PHE A 175 -23.97 -26.38 -3.59
C PHE A 175 -24.18 -27.83 -4.03
N SER A 176 -24.38 -28.10 -5.32
CA SER A 176 -24.38 -29.47 -5.85
C SER A 176 -23.07 -30.20 -5.56
N ALA A 177 -21.97 -29.47 -5.31
CA ALA A 177 -20.70 -30.10 -5.00
C ALA A 177 -20.69 -30.88 -3.67
N ALA A 178 -21.61 -30.56 -2.75
CA ALA A 178 -21.84 -31.36 -1.54
C ALA A 178 -22.29 -32.81 -1.85
N ASN A 179 -22.87 -33.03 -3.03
CA ASN A 179 -23.35 -34.34 -3.47
C ASN A 179 -22.27 -35.19 -4.16
N TYR A 180 -21.13 -34.62 -4.56
CA TYR A 180 -20.11 -35.40 -5.26
C TYR A 180 -19.51 -36.50 -4.37
N PRO A 181 -19.32 -37.73 -4.89
CA PRO A 181 -18.73 -38.82 -4.13
C PRO A 181 -17.34 -38.51 -3.57
N SER A 182 -16.58 -37.63 -4.22
CA SER A 182 -15.24 -37.22 -3.76
C SER A 182 -15.31 -36.35 -2.50
N PHE A 183 -16.25 -35.40 -2.45
CA PHE A 183 -16.49 -34.56 -1.26
C PHE A 183 -16.93 -35.41 -0.07
N ARG A 184 -17.85 -36.36 -0.31
CA ARG A 184 -18.30 -37.31 0.72
C ARG A 184 -17.17 -38.19 1.24
N ARG A 185 -16.32 -38.71 0.34
CA ARG A 185 -15.13 -39.50 0.71
C ARG A 185 -14.13 -38.69 1.54
N MET A 186 -13.90 -37.43 1.19
CA MET A 186 -13.00 -36.53 1.94
C MET A 186 -13.45 -36.35 3.40
N LEU A 187 -14.74 -36.11 3.63
CA LEU A 187 -15.28 -35.96 4.99
C LEU A 187 -15.27 -37.27 5.78
N ASN A 188 -15.60 -38.39 5.13
CA ASN A 188 -15.57 -39.71 5.79
C ASN A 188 -14.15 -40.15 6.18
N ALA A 189 -13.14 -39.78 5.38
CA ALA A 189 -11.74 -40.11 5.65
C ALA A 189 -11.15 -39.35 6.85
N THR A 190 -11.65 -38.15 7.14
CA THR A 190 -11.14 -37.27 8.20
C THR A 190 -11.84 -37.47 9.54
N LEU A 191 -13.12 -37.86 9.53
CA LEU A 191 -13.97 -37.94 10.74
C LEU A 191 -14.26 -39.38 11.21
N GLY A 192 -13.71 -40.39 10.53
CA GLY A 192 -13.92 -41.82 10.82
C GLY A 192 -15.27 -42.35 10.33
N ASN A 193 -15.51 -43.66 10.49
CA ASN A 193 -16.71 -44.39 10.00
C ASN A 193 -18.06 -43.95 10.62
N GLY A 194 -18.13 -42.80 11.30
CA GLY A 194 -19.40 -42.20 11.69
C GLY A 194 -20.15 -41.64 10.48
N GLN A 195 -21.49 -41.69 10.50
CA GLN A 195 -22.33 -40.98 9.54
C GLN A 195 -22.18 -39.47 9.75
N VAL A 196 -21.15 -38.87 9.14
CA VAL A 196 -21.03 -37.41 9.05
C VAL A 196 -22.26 -36.91 8.30
N LYS A 197 -23.12 -36.16 8.99
CA LYS A 197 -24.31 -35.56 8.39
C LYS A 197 -23.90 -34.34 7.57
N ILE A 198 -23.50 -34.59 6.34
CA ILE A 198 -23.26 -33.55 5.33
C ILE A 198 -24.54 -32.73 5.17
N PRO A 199 -24.48 -31.39 5.16
CA PRO A 199 -25.66 -30.57 4.98
C PRO A 199 -26.27 -30.84 3.60
N THR A 200 -27.58 -30.99 3.59
CA THR A 200 -28.36 -31.09 2.35
C THR A 200 -28.42 -29.73 1.65
N LEU A 201 -28.74 -29.75 0.35
CA LEU A 201 -28.95 -28.52 -0.42
C LEU A 201 -30.00 -27.60 0.22
N GLN A 202 -31.07 -28.18 0.78
CA GLN A 202 -32.13 -27.43 1.44
C GLN A 202 -31.65 -26.80 2.76
N GLU A 203 -30.74 -27.44 3.49
CA GLU A 203 -30.14 -26.87 4.70
C GLU A 203 -29.16 -25.74 4.34
N LEU A 204 -28.35 -25.92 3.30
CA LEU A 204 -27.44 -24.90 2.77
C LEU A 204 -28.17 -23.66 2.24
N LYS A 205 -29.33 -23.83 1.60
CA LYS A 205 -30.19 -22.71 1.17
C LYS A 205 -31.13 -22.19 2.25
N GLY A 206 -31.24 -22.93 3.36
CA GLY A 206 -32.23 -22.72 4.40
C GLY A 206 -31.61 -22.15 5.67
N TRP A 207 -31.68 -22.94 6.75
CA TRP A 207 -31.32 -22.46 8.08
C TRP A 207 -29.84 -22.07 8.21
N ILE A 208 -28.93 -22.73 7.49
CA ILE A 208 -27.50 -22.45 7.59
C ILE A 208 -27.21 -21.06 7.00
N LEU A 209 -27.74 -20.79 5.81
CA LEU A 209 -27.61 -19.48 5.16
C LEU A 209 -28.19 -18.37 6.04
N TRP A 210 -29.40 -18.58 6.58
CA TRP A 210 -30.03 -17.59 7.44
C TRP A 210 -29.22 -17.28 8.71
N ASP A 211 -28.68 -18.31 9.36
CA ASP A 211 -27.88 -18.17 10.58
C ASP A 211 -26.55 -17.47 10.29
N GLU A 212 -25.85 -17.85 9.21
CA GLU A 212 -24.61 -17.20 8.79
C GLU A 212 -24.84 -15.73 8.37
N VAL A 213 -25.91 -15.42 7.63
CA VAL A 213 -26.26 -14.03 7.27
C VAL A 213 -26.50 -13.20 8.52
N LYS A 214 -27.20 -13.77 9.50
CA LYS A 214 -27.46 -13.10 10.77
C LYS A 214 -26.16 -12.82 11.52
N ASP A 215 -25.27 -13.80 11.63
CA ASP A 215 -23.97 -13.64 12.28
C ASP A 215 -23.11 -12.60 11.56
N MET A 216 -23.10 -12.62 10.23
CA MET A 216 -22.35 -11.64 9.43
C MET A 216 -22.92 -10.23 9.55
N ARG A 217 -24.24 -10.07 9.64
CA ARG A 217 -24.87 -8.77 9.93
C ARG A 217 -24.53 -8.28 11.33
N HIS A 218 -24.43 -9.17 12.33
CA HIS A 218 -23.96 -8.79 13.66
C HIS A 218 -22.50 -8.32 13.62
N TYR A 219 -21.62 -9.03 12.92
CA TYR A 219 -20.23 -8.61 12.70
C TYR A 219 -20.15 -7.24 12.01
N ALA A 220 -20.87 -7.06 10.90
CA ALA A 220 -20.90 -5.78 10.19
C ALA A 220 -21.44 -4.65 11.08
N ASN A 221 -22.50 -4.90 11.86
CA ASN A 221 -23.02 -3.91 12.80
C ASN A 221 -22.00 -3.53 13.88
N ASN A 222 -21.19 -4.47 14.38
CA ASN A 222 -20.14 -4.14 15.36
C ASN A 222 -19.12 -3.16 14.76
N ILE A 223 -18.69 -3.37 13.52
CA ILE A 223 -17.82 -2.43 12.81
C ILE A 223 -18.51 -1.08 12.59
N ARG A 224 -19.80 -1.08 12.21
CA ARG A 224 -20.60 0.16 11.99
C ARG A 224 -20.62 1.09 13.19
N HIS A 225 -20.58 0.58 14.42
CA HIS A 225 -20.54 1.42 15.62
C HIS A 225 -19.29 2.33 15.66
N SER A 226 -18.17 1.87 15.10
CA SER A 226 -16.91 2.62 15.08
C SER A 226 -16.97 3.86 14.17
N TRP A 227 -17.81 3.84 13.12
CA TRP A 227 -17.87 4.88 12.09
C TRP A 227 -18.18 6.28 12.63
N THR A 228 -18.91 6.36 13.75
CA THR A 228 -19.19 7.65 14.42
C THR A 228 -17.92 8.31 14.96
N SER A 229 -16.96 7.51 15.40
CA SER A 229 -15.69 7.94 16.02
C SER A 229 -14.57 8.11 14.99
N THR A 230 -14.40 7.14 14.10
CA THR A 230 -13.30 7.09 13.11
C THR A 230 -13.69 7.66 11.75
N GLY A 231 -14.99 7.78 11.47
CA GLY A 231 -15.47 7.99 10.11
C GLY A 231 -15.20 6.77 9.22
N CYS A 232 -15.70 6.82 7.99
CA CYS A 232 -15.46 5.77 7.00
C CYS A 232 -15.32 6.33 5.58
N SER A 233 -14.66 5.55 4.74
CA SER A 233 -14.52 5.80 3.30
C SER A 233 -15.44 4.87 2.54
N VAL A 234 -16.22 5.40 1.60
CA VAL A 234 -17.00 4.58 0.66
C VAL A 234 -16.14 4.34 -0.57
N LEU A 235 -15.86 3.09 -0.88
CA LEU A 235 -15.02 2.66 -1.98
C LEU A 235 -15.91 2.18 -3.12
N LEU A 236 -15.67 2.73 -4.30
CA LEU A 236 -16.31 2.28 -5.54
C LEU A 236 -15.41 1.26 -6.22
N ASP A 237 -15.97 0.15 -6.67
CA ASP A 237 -15.32 -0.76 -7.63
C ASP A 237 -16.28 -1.01 -8.78
N GLY A 238 -16.09 -0.25 -9.85
CA GLY A 238 -16.90 -0.29 -11.06
C GLY A 238 -16.18 -0.99 -12.21
N TRP A 239 -16.93 -1.79 -12.98
CA TRP A 239 -16.42 -2.47 -14.19
C TRP A 239 -17.51 -2.63 -15.25
N VAL A 240 -17.08 -3.03 -16.45
CA VAL A 240 -17.96 -3.43 -17.53
C VAL A 240 -17.78 -4.92 -17.75
N ASN A 241 -18.86 -5.69 -17.70
CA ASN A 241 -18.80 -7.14 -17.95
C ASN A 241 -18.77 -7.45 -19.45
N GLU A 242 -18.56 -8.72 -19.81
CA GLU A 242 -18.52 -9.17 -21.22
C GLU A 242 -19.82 -8.88 -22.00
N LYS A 243 -20.94 -8.70 -21.30
CA LYS A 243 -22.25 -8.38 -21.88
C LYS A 243 -22.45 -6.87 -22.08
N GLY A 244 -21.45 -6.05 -21.74
CA GLY A 244 -21.52 -4.58 -21.82
C GLY A 244 -22.33 -3.93 -20.69
N GLN A 245 -22.60 -4.64 -19.59
CA GLN A 245 -23.28 -4.07 -18.43
C GLN A 245 -22.27 -3.35 -17.54
N HIS A 246 -22.64 -2.16 -17.08
CA HIS A 246 -21.89 -1.36 -16.13
C HIS A 246 -22.35 -1.70 -14.72
N LEU A 247 -21.45 -2.29 -13.93
CA LEU A 247 -21.71 -2.72 -12.55
C LEU A 247 -20.83 -1.93 -11.58
N VAL A 248 -21.29 -1.77 -10.35
CA VAL A 248 -20.51 -1.16 -9.26
C VAL A 248 -20.74 -1.88 -7.94
N ASN A 249 -19.65 -2.18 -7.24
CA ASN A 249 -19.66 -2.60 -5.84
C ASN A 249 -19.44 -1.40 -4.93
N PHE A 250 -20.22 -1.33 -3.85
CA PHE A 250 -20.02 -0.37 -2.76
C PHE A 250 -19.45 -1.09 -1.54
N VAL A 251 -18.22 -0.74 -1.18
CA VAL A 251 -17.53 -1.24 0.02
C VAL A 251 -17.28 -0.07 0.95
N VAL A 252 -17.51 -0.23 2.25
CA VAL A 252 -17.23 0.80 3.25
C VAL A 252 -16.06 0.37 4.09
N GLU A 253 -15.02 1.20 4.17
CA GLU A 253 -13.82 0.92 4.93
C GLU A 253 -13.66 1.88 6.11
N CYS A 254 -13.28 1.31 7.24
CA CYS A 254 -12.81 2.02 8.42
C CYS A 254 -11.68 1.20 9.10
N PRO A 255 -11.01 1.72 10.14
CA PRO A 255 -9.93 0.99 10.81
C PRO A 255 -10.33 -0.38 11.37
N GLU A 256 -11.60 -0.56 11.76
CA GLU A 256 -12.14 -1.83 12.27
C GLU A 256 -12.44 -2.84 11.16
N GLY A 257 -12.25 -2.47 9.89
CA GLY A 257 -12.36 -3.37 8.75
C GLY A 257 -13.28 -2.87 7.64
N PRO A 258 -13.17 -3.48 6.44
CA PRO A 258 -14.08 -3.25 5.32
C PRO A 258 -15.38 -4.04 5.43
N ILE A 259 -16.46 -3.47 4.92
CA ILE A 259 -17.77 -4.11 4.79
C ILE A 259 -18.27 -3.91 3.37
N TYR A 260 -18.65 -4.99 2.70
CA TYR A 260 -19.45 -4.92 1.49
C TYR A 260 -20.89 -4.53 1.83
N LEU A 261 -21.39 -3.46 1.20
CA LEU A 261 -22.78 -3.02 1.33
C LEU A 261 -23.68 -3.72 0.33
N ARG A 262 -23.45 -3.45 -0.96
CA ARG A 262 -24.26 -3.92 -2.08
C ARG A 262 -23.55 -3.71 -3.42
N SER A 263 -24.12 -4.31 -4.46
CA SER A 263 -23.72 -4.15 -5.85
C SER A 263 -24.92 -3.66 -6.65
N ASP A 264 -24.71 -2.70 -7.55
CA ASP A 264 -25.77 -2.13 -8.39
C ASP A 264 -25.39 -2.22 -9.88
N ASP A 265 -26.38 -2.53 -10.73
CA ASP A 265 -26.28 -2.40 -12.19
C ASP A 265 -26.69 -0.97 -12.59
N VAL A 266 -25.72 -0.18 -13.04
CA VAL A 266 -25.89 1.23 -13.40
C VAL A 266 -26.05 1.44 -14.91
N SER A 267 -26.14 0.36 -15.70
CA SER A 267 -26.24 0.44 -17.16
C SER A 267 -27.39 1.33 -17.64
N ALA A 268 -28.53 1.29 -16.95
CA ALA A 268 -29.73 2.05 -17.32
C ALA A 268 -29.61 3.55 -17.05
N ILE A 269 -28.72 3.96 -16.15
CA ILE A 269 -28.56 5.34 -15.68
C ILE A 269 -27.18 5.91 -16.01
N ILE A 270 -26.37 5.20 -16.79
CA ILE A 270 -24.95 5.52 -17.04
C ILE A 270 -24.72 6.92 -17.64
N ASN A 271 -25.70 7.40 -18.41
CA ASN A 271 -25.67 8.72 -19.06
C ASN A 271 -26.47 9.78 -18.28
N ASP A 272 -27.06 9.42 -17.14
CA ASP A 272 -27.84 10.31 -16.28
C ASP A 272 -27.07 10.60 -15.00
N ILE A 273 -26.30 11.69 -15.03
CA ILE A 273 -25.43 12.10 -13.93
C ILE A 273 -26.26 12.39 -12.66
N ASP A 274 -27.47 12.92 -12.79
CA ASP A 274 -28.32 13.23 -11.63
C ASP A 274 -28.89 11.95 -10.99
N ALA A 275 -29.22 10.94 -11.79
CA ALA A 275 -29.59 9.61 -11.29
C ALA A 275 -28.41 8.89 -10.61
N LEU A 276 -27.21 8.96 -11.20
CA LEU A 276 -25.99 8.42 -10.59
C LEU A 276 -25.63 9.13 -9.28
N GLN A 277 -25.77 10.46 -9.23
CA GLN A 277 -25.61 11.22 -8.00
C GLN A 277 -26.64 10.78 -6.95
N SER A 278 -27.90 10.58 -7.34
CA SER A 278 -28.96 10.11 -6.44
C SER A 278 -28.67 8.70 -5.89
N LEU A 279 -28.03 7.83 -6.69
CA LEU A 279 -27.57 6.52 -6.25
C LEU A 279 -26.51 6.65 -5.15
N LEU A 280 -25.48 7.47 -5.37
CA LEU A 280 -24.43 7.72 -4.39
C LEU A 280 -24.97 8.37 -3.11
N ASP A 281 -25.92 9.29 -3.26
CA ASP A 281 -26.61 9.95 -2.17
C ASP A 281 -27.33 8.93 -1.28
N GLY A 282 -28.02 7.96 -1.88
CA GLY A 282 -28.65 6.86 -1.17
C GLY A 282 -27.66 5.95 -0.43
N VAL A 283 -26.48 5.70 -1.01
CA VAL A 283 -25.40 4.95 -0.32
C VAL A 283 -24.87 5.73 0.88
N ILE A 284 -24.65 7.04 0.75
CA ILE A 284 -24.20 7.89 1.85
C ILE A 284 -25.26 7.93 2.96
N GLU A 285 -26.54 8.01 2.61
CA GLU A 285 -27.64 7.98 3.57
C GLU A 285 -27.72 6.64 4.31
N GLU A 286 -27.54 5.52 3.61
CA GLU A 286 -27.48 4.17 4.19
C GLU A 286 -26.32 4.02 5.20
N VAL A 287 -25.16 4.63 4.91
CA VAL A 287 -23.99 4.66 5.80
C VAL A 287 -24.14 5.67 6.94
N GLY A 288 -24.93 6.71 6.70
CA GLY A 288 -25.06 7.90 7.55
C GLY A 288 -24.10 9.01 7.10
N ILE A 289 -24.67 10.15 6.69
CA ILE A 289 -23.91 11.29 6.13
C ILE A 289 -22.79 11.76 7.06
N ASN A 290 -23.01 11.76 8.37
CA ASN A 290 -22.01 12.19 9.36
C ASN A 290 -20.86 11.18 9.55
N ASN A 291 -21.01 9.95 9.07
CA ASN A 291 -20.00 8.91 9.16
C ASN A 291 -19.03 8.97 7.97
N VAL A 292 -19.54 9.29 6.78
CA VAL A 292 -18.74 9.30 5.54
C VAL A 292 -17.77 10.48 5.53
N VAL A 293 -16.48 10.19 5.42
CA VAL A 293 -15.42 11.20 5.25
C VAL A 293 -15.15 11.43 3.77
N GLN A 294 -15.05 10.35 2.98
CA GLN A 294 -14.77 10.45 1.56
C GLN A 294 -15.41 9.31 0.74
N ILE A 295 -15.51 9.53 -0.56
CA ILE A 295 -15.69 8.49 -1.58
C ILE A 295 -14.36 8.32 -2.32
N VAL A 296 -13.91 7.07 -2.45
CA VAL A 296 -12.72 6.69 -3.24
C VAL A 296 -13.18 6.03 -4.53
N ALA A 297 -12.93 6.70 -5.65
CA ALA A 297 -13.28 6.24 -6.98
C ALA A 297 -12.26 5.23 -7.55
N CYS A 298 -12.74 4.26 -8.33
CA CYS A 298 -11.92 3.30 -9.05
C CYS A 298 -11.39 3.81 -10.41
N SER A 299 -11.89 4.95 -10.89
CA SER A 299 -11.59 5.49 -12.22
C SER A 299 -11.72 7.01 -12.26
N THR A 300 -11.00 7.65 -13.17
CA THR A 300 -11.14 9.08 -13.50
C THR A 300 -12.02 9.33 -14.73
N THR A 301 -12.46 8.26 -15.39
CA THR A 301 -13.15 8.32 -16.69
C THR A 301 -14.50 7.62 -16.66
N GLY A 302 -15.31 7.87 -17.70
CA GLY A 302 -16.68 7.38 -17.80
C GLY A 302 -17.56 7.96 -16.70
N TRP A 303 -18.63 7.23 -16.37
CA TRP A 303 -19.64 7.67 -15.41
C TRP A 303 -19.07 8.02 -14.02
N VAL A 304 -18.00 7.33 -13.59
CA VAL A 304 -17.35 7.58 -12.29
C VAL A 304 -16.67 8.95 -12.29
N GLY A 305 -15.99 9.31 -13.38
CA GLY A 305 -15.40 10.64 -13.54
C GLY A 305 -16.46 11.74 -13.61
N ASP A 306 -17.50 11.51 -14.43
CA ASP A 306 -18.58 12.48 -14.65
C ASP A 306 -19.38 12.77 -13.38
N VAL A 307 -19.77 11.72 -12.64
CA VAL A 307 -20.46 11.88 -11.36
C VAL A 307 -19.54 12.49 -10.30
N GLY A 308 -18.24 12.14 -10.29
CA GLY A 308 -17.28 12.70 -9.35
C GLY A 308 -17.13 14.22 -9.47
N MET A 309 -17.04 14.74 -10.69
CA MET A 309 -17.01 16.18 -10.95
C MET A 309 -18.27 16.87 -10.43
N GLN A 310 -19.45 16.31 -10.68
CA GLN A 310 -20.72 16.86 -10.19
C GLN A 310 -20.82 16.78 -8.66
N PHE A 311 -20.37 15.67 -8.08
CA PHE A 311 -20.37 15.39 -6.65
C PHE A 311 -19.59 16.46 -5.89
N MET A 312 -18.39 16.81 -6.37
CA MET A 312 -17.53 17.82 -5.75
C MET A 312 -18.18 19.22 -5.69
N VAL A 313 -19.08 19.54 -6.63
CA VAL A 313 -19.81 20.82 -6.66
C VAL A 313 -21.01 20.78 -5.70
N LYS A 314 -21.78 19.68 -5.71
CA LYS A 314 -23.04 19.55 -4.95
C LYS A 314 -22.81 19.22 -3.46
N ARG A 315 -21.88 18.31 -3.15
CA ARG A 315 -21.66 17.80 -1.78
C ARG A 315 -20.38 18.36 -1.18
N ARG A 316 -20.55 19.40 -0.36
CA ARG A 316 -19.41 20.08 0.30
C ARG A 316 -18.87 19.37 1.53
N THR A 317 -19.61 18.47 2.17
CA THR A 317 -19.19 17.85 3.44
C THR A 317 -18.36 16.57 3.28
N VAL A 318 -18.54 15.85 2.18
CA VAL A 318 -17.85 14.58 1.87
C VAL A 318 -16.78 14.84 0.80
N PHE A 319 -15.59 14.27 0.96
CA PHE A 319 -14.52 14.38 -0.03
C PHE A 319 -14.70 13.37 -1.17
N TRP A 320 -14.19 13.72 -2.36
CA TRP A 320 -14.03 12.80 -3.47
C TRP A 320 -12.53 12.66 -3.73
N SER A 321 -12.06 11.42 -3.85
CA SER A 321 -10.69 11.08 -4.19
C SER A 321 -10.67 9.89 -5.14
N VAL A 322 -9.56 9.68 -5.83
CA VAL A 322 -9.35 8.50 -6.68
C VAL A 322 -8.32 7.59 -6.01
N SER A 323 -8.50 6.28 -6.16
CA SER A 323 -7.56 5.27 -5.67
C SER A 323 -6.11 5.60 -6.02
N VAL A 324 -5.21 5.46 -5.05
CA VAL A 324 -3.76 5.65 -5.26
C VAL A 324 -3.23 4.65 -6.27
N SER A 325 -3.56 3.36 -6.16
CA SER A 325 -3.07 2.36 -7.13
C SER A 325 -3.51 2.68 -8.56
N TYR A 326 -4.74 3.17 -8.74
CA TYR A 326 -5.23 3.62 -10.04
C TYR A 326 -4.47 4.87 -10.53
N CYS A 327 -4.20 5.84 -9.67
CA CYS A 327 -3.43 7.03 -10.05
C CYS A 327 -1.97 6.69 -10.40
N ILE A 328 -1.32 5.80 -9.64
CA ILE A 328 0.02 5.32 -9.95
C ILE A 328 0.03 4.54 -11.27
N LYS A 329 -0.99 3.72 -11.53
CA LYS A 329 -1.19 3.08 -12.85
C LYS A 329 -1.19 4.13 -13.95
N LEU A 330 -2.00 5.18 -13.85
CA LEU A 330 -2.05 6.25 -14.86
C LEU A 330 -0.70 6.95 -15.06
N MET A 331 0.02 7.23 -13.96
CA MET A 331 1.36 7.82 -14.03
C MET A 331 2.32 6.90 -14.78
N LEU A 332 2.34 5.61 -14.46
CA LEU A 332 3.19 4.63 -15.11
C LEU A 332 2.84 4.41 -16.58
N GLU A 333 1.55 4.34 -16.91
CA GLU A 333 1.07 4.22 -18.30
C GLU A 333 1.48 5.44 -19.13
N LYS A 334 1.26 6.67 -18.63
CA LYS A 334 1.72 7.89 -19.30
C LYS A 334 3.24 7.94 -19.45
N ILE A 335 4.00 7.56 -18.42
CA ILE A 335 5.47 7.46 -18.51
C ILE A 335 5.87 6.42 -19.58
N ALA A 336 5.16 5.30 -19.69
CA ALA A 336 5.43 4.26 -20.68
C ALA A 336 5.19 4.75 -22.13
N THR A 337 4.32 5.74 -22.34
CA THR A 337 4.09 6.34 -23.67
C THR A 337 5.21 7.28 -24.15
N LEU A 338 6.19 7.61 -23.30
CA LEU A 338 7.33 8.42 -23.73
C LEU A 338 8.22 7.60 -24.68
N ASP A 339 8.49 8.10 -25.89
CA ASP A 339 9.17 7.35 -26.99
C ASP A 339 10.39 6.52 -26.53
N CYS A 340 11.25 7.10 -25.71
CA CYS A 340 12.45 6.43 -25.22
C CYS A 340 12.17 5.29 -24.23
N ILE A 341 11.10 5.39 -23.45
CA ILE A 341 10.66 4.36 -22.50
C ILE A 341 9.86 3.29 -23.25
N GLN A 342 8.94 3.68 -24.13
CA GLN A 342 8.17 2.75 -24.95
C GLN A 342 9.10 1.80 -25.72
N GLY A 343 10.07 2.36 -26.46
CA GLY A 343 11.03 1.55 -27.21
C GLY A 343 11.92 0.67 -26.33
N THR A 344 12.13 1.04 -25.06
CA THR A 344 12.87 0.20 -24.09
C THR A 344 12.01 -0.98 -23.62
N LEU A 345 10.74 -0.74 -23.25
CA LEU A 345 9.81 -1.78 -22.82
C LEU A 345 9.51 -2.75 -23.95
N ASP A 346 9.35 -2.28 -25.19
CA ASP A 346 9.15 -3.15 -26.36
C ASP A 346 10.36 -4.08 -26.59
N LYS A 347 11.58 -3.54 -26.48
CA LYS A 347 12.82 -4.34 -26.57
C LYS A 347 12.91 -5.37 -25.44
N ALA A 348 12.52 -5.00 -24.22
CA ALA A 348 12.46 -5.93 -23.10
C ALA A 348 11.44 -7.06 -23.35
N GLY A 349 10.26 -6.73 -23.88
CA GLY A 349 9.25 -7.73 -24.27
C GLY A 349 9.74 -8.71 -25.32
N ILE A 350 10.53 -8.25 -26.31
CA ILE A 350 11.16 -9.14 -27.30
C ILE A 350 12.10 -10.15 -26.62
N ILE A 351 12.89 -9.71 -25.64
CA ILE A 351 13.84 -10.56 -24.92
C ILE A 351 13.08 -11.63 -24.13
N THR A 352 12.05 -11.25 -23.38
CA THR A 352 11.30 -12.19 -22.54
C THR A 352 10.50 -13.16 -23.37
N LYS A 353 9.76 -12.70 -24.39
CA LYS A 353 8.98 -13.59 -25.28
C LYS A 353 9.86 -14.63 -25.94
N PHE A 354 11.06 -14.24 -26.37
CA PHE A 354 12.00 -15.18 -26.98
C PHE A 354 12.50 -16.23 -25.99
N ILE A 355 12.88 -15.84 -24.77
CA ILE A 355 13.39 -16.78 -23.75
C ILE A 355 12.27 -17.69 -23.24
N HIS A 356 11.10 -17.13 -22.92
CA HIS A 356 9.98 -17.85 -22.34
C HIS A 356 9.19 -18.68 -23.36
N GLY A 357 9.19 -18.29 -24.64
CA GLY A 357 8.57 -19.06 -25.73
C GLY A 357 9.31 -20.37 -26.06
N HIS A 358 10.50 -20.59 -25.50
CA HIS A 358 11.32 -21.76 -25.80
C HIS A 358 11.82 -22.42 -24.51
N GLY A 359 11.27 -23.60 -24.17
CA GLY A 359 11.59 -24.31 -22.92
C GLY A 359 13.08 -24.63 -22.71
N GLU A 360 13.83 -24.87 -23.79
CA GLU A 360 15.29 -25.05 -23.73
C GLU A 360 16.02 -23.76 -23.34
N LEU A 361 15.58 -22.61 -23.87
CA LEU A 361 16.17 -21.31 -23.54
C LEU A 361 15.78 -20.85 -22.13
N LEU A 362 14.54 -21.12 -21.70
CA LEU A 362 14.12 -20.87 -20.33
C LEU A 362 14.98 -21.66 -19.33
N LYS A 363 15.26 -22.94 -19.64
CA LYS A 363 16.15 -23.77 -18.82
C LYS A 363 17.59 -23.23 -18.84
N LEU A 364 18.08 -22.83 -20.01
CA LEU A 364 19.42 -22.25 -20.17
C LEU A 364 19.57 -20.95 -19.37
N MET A 365 18.56 -20.08 -19.42
CA MET A 365 18.49 -18.84 -18.65
C MET A 365 18.51 -19.15 -17.15
N LYS A 366 17.64 -20.04 -16.67
CA LYS A 366 17.59 -20.42 -15.24
C LYS A 366 18.92 -21.01 -14.74
N ASN A 367 19.67 -21.71 -15.58
CA ASN A 367 21.00 -22.19 -15.20
C ASN A 367 22.00 -21.05 -14.97
N HIS A 368 21.94 -19.99 -15.79
CA HIS A 368 22.85 -18.84 -15.70
C HIS A 368 22.42 -17.82 -14.64
N THR A 369 21.11 -17.70 -14.37
CA THR A 369 20.55 -16.77 -13.37
C THR A 369 20.34 -17.42 -12.00
N HIS A 370 20.91 -18.60 -11.76
CA HIS A 370 20.76 -19.36 -10.50
C HIS A 370 19.30 -19.65 -10.11
N GLY A 371 18.45 -19.90 -11.10
CA GLY A 371 17.03 -20.20 -10.92
C GLY A 371 16.12 -18.98 -10.88
N CYS A 372 16.67 -17.76 -10.98
CA CYS A 372 15.87 -16.54 -11.03
C CYS A 372 15.09 -16.46 -12.34
N ASP A 373 13.82 -16.07 -12.24
CA ASP A 373 12.98 -15.84 -13.40
C ASP A 373 13.04 -14.37 -13.85
N LEU A 374 12.95 -14.13 -15.16
CA LEU A 374 12.99 -12.76 -15.70
C LEU A 374 11.66 -12.05 -15.48
N ILE A 375 10.55 -12.76 -15.68
CA ILE A 375 9.22 -12.22 -15.43
C ILE A 375 8.99 -12.20 -13.93
N LYS A 376 8.74 -11.01 -13.40
CA LYS A 376 8.40 -10.81 -11.98
C LYS A 376 6.89 -10.63 -11.85
N PRO A 377 6.16 -11.64 -11.34
CA PRO A 377 4.71 -11.52 -11.15
C PRO A 377 4.40 -10.44 -10.12
N SER A 378 3.22 -9.84 -10.26
CA SER A 378 2.70 -8.84 -9.33
C SER A 378 1.19 -8.97 -9.25
N LYS A 379 0.62 -8.74 -8.06
CA LYS A 379 -0.85 -8.57 -7.86
C LYS A 379 -1.40 -7.44 -8.75
N MET A 380 -0.55 -6.48 -9.12
CA MET A 380 -0.89 -5.38 -10.01
C MET A 380 -0.24 -5.55 -11.39
N LYS A 381 -1.03 -6.03 -12.34
CA LYS A 381 -0.57 -6.38 -13.70
C LYS A 381 0.18 -5.24 -14.40
N PHE A 382 -0.25 -4.00 -14.22
CA PHE A 382 0.41 -2.82 -14.81
C PHE A 382 1.86 -2.60 -14.31
N ALA A 383 2.25 -3.18 -13.18
CA ALA A 383 3.61 -3.10 -12.66
C ALA A 383 4.56 -4.12 -13.32
N VAL A 384 4.03 -5.20 -13.91
CA VAL A 384 4.81 -6.33 -14.45
C VAL A 384 5.86 -5.89 -15.48
N PRO A 385 5.59 -5.00 -16.46
CA PRO A 385 6.60 -4.57 -17.43
C PRO A 385 7.84 -3.94 -16.76
N PHE A 386 7.63 -3.12 -15.73
CA PHE A 386 8.70 -2.42 -15.04
C PHE A 386 9.48 -3.34 -14.09
N LEU A 387 8.78 -4.24 -13.39
CA LEU A 387 9.40 -5.23 -12.51
C LEU A 387 10.19 -6.29 -13.31
N THR A 388 9.69 -6.64 -14.49
CA THR A 388 10.40 -7.52 -15.43
C THR A 388 11.65 -6.82 -15.99
N LEU A 389 11.55 -5.54 -16.35
CA LEU A 389 12.71 -4.75 -16.75
C LEU A 389 13.76 -4.64 -15.63
N GLU A 390 13.32 -4.49 -14.37
CA GLU A 390 14.20 -4.50 -13.19
C GLU A 390 15.00 -5.81 -13.12
N ASN A 391 14.32 -6.96 -13.25
CA ASN A 391 14.99 -8.26 -13.27
C ASN A 391 15.97 -8.40 -14.45
N ILE A 392 15.60 -7.96 -15.66
CA ILE A 392 16.50 -7.99 -16.83
C ILE A 392 17.78 -7.17 -16.57
N VAL A 393 17.65 -6.00 -15.95
CA VAL A 393 18.79 -5.14 -15.61
C VAL A 393 19.65 -5.76 -14.51
N SER A 394 19.05 -6.34 -13.47
CA SER A 394 19.78 -7.05 -12.41
C SER A 394 20.54 -8.26 -12.95
N GLU A 395 19.94 -9.01 -13.88
CA GLU A 395 20.53 -10.20 -14.49
C GLU A 395 21.40 -9.89 -15.71
N LYS A 396 21.70 -8.61 -16.00
CA LYS A 396 22.45 -8.18 -17.19
C LYS A 396 23.72 -8.97 -17.44
N LYS A 397 24.51 -9.22 -16.39
CA LYS A 397 25.77 -9.98 -16.53
C LYS A 397 25.50 -11.44 -16.89
N ASN A 398 24.61 -12.09 -16.14
CA ASN A 398 24.26 -13.50 -16.35
C ASN A 398 23.63 -13.73 -17.73
N LEU A 399 22.80 -12.79 -18.20
CA LEU A 399 22.23 -12.84 -19.55
C LEU A 399 23.31 -12.69 -20.63
N LYS A 400 24.28 -11.79 -20.47
CA LYS A 400 25.41 -11.67 -21.39
C LYS A 400 26.27 -12.93 -21.41
N ASP A 401 26.53 -13.51 -20.25
CA ASP A 401 27.29 -14.75 -20.12
C ASP A 401 26.53 -15.91 -20.79
N MET A 402 25.20 -15.98 -20.61
CA MET A 402 24.34 -16.96 -21.30
C MET A 402 24.45 -16.86 -22.82
N PHE A 403 24.32 -15.66 -23.39
CA PHE A 403 24.38 -15.44 -24.85
C PHE A 403 25.78 -15.55 -25.45
N THR A 404 26.80 -15.78 -24.62
CA THR A 404 28.18 -16.07 -25.05
C THR A 404 28.62 -17.49 -24.68
N SER A 405 27.74 -18.27 -24.04
CA SER A 405 28.05 -19.64 -23.59
C SER A 405 28.17 -20.62 -24.76
N SER A 406 28.93 -21.69 -24.55
CA SER A 406 29.04 -22.78 -25.54
C SER A 406 27.70 -23.43 -25.86
N GLU A 407 26.84 -23.58 -24.86
CA GLU A 407 25.50 -24.15 -24.97
C GLU A 407 24.60 -23.27 -25.84
N TRP A 408 24.69 -21.94 -25.70
CA TRP A 408 23.98 -21.02 -26.59
C TRP A 408 24.53 -21.11 -28.01
N LEU A 409 25.85 -21.02 -28.19
CA LEU A 409 26.50 -21.00 -29.52
C LEU A 409 26.23 -22.27 -30.33
N THR A 410 26.03 -23.40 -29.65
CA THR A 410 25.69 -24.70 -30.27
C THR A 410 24.18 -24.91 -30.46
N SER A 411 23.34 -24.02 -29.95
CA SER A 411 21.88 -24.12 -30.07
C SER A 411 21.38 -23.75 -31.47
N ALA A 412 20.27 -24.34 -31.89
CA ALA A 412 19.58 -23.96 -33.12
C ALA A 412 19.10 -22.49 -33.09
N TRP A 413 18.84 -21.97 -31.89
CA TRP A 413 18.33 -20.62 -31.66
C TRP A 413 19.35 -19.52 -31.93
N ALA A 414 20.64 -19.78 -31.72
CA ALA A 414 21.72 -18.80 -31.98
C ALA A 414 21.81 -18.38 -33.45
N SER A 415 21.48 -19.29 -34.37
CA SER A 415 21.47 -19.00 -35.82
C SER A 415 20.17 -18.35 -36.30
N SER A 416 19.10 -18.39 -35.48
CA SER A 416 17.78 -17.87 -35.85
C SER A 416 17.78 -16.33 -35.95
N PRO A 417 16.93 -15.73 -36.82
CA PRO A 417 16.78 -14.28 -36.89
C PRO A 417 16.37 -13.64 -35.55
N LYS A 418 15.47 -14.30 -34.80
CA LYS A 418 15.02 -13.86 -33.47
C LYS A 418 16.17 -13.90 -32.45
N GLY A 419 16.96 -14.98 -32.43
CA GLY A 419 18.12 -15.11 -31.55
C GLY A 419 19.21 -14.07 -31.84
N LYS A 420 19.55 -13.85 -33.11
CA LYS A 420 20.49 -12.79 -33.52
C LYS A 420 20.02 -11.39 -33.10
N ARG A 421 18.71 -11.12 -33.23
CA ARG A 421 18.10 -9.87 -32.77
C ARG A 421 18.26 -9.71 -31.26
N VAL A 422 17.96 -10.73 -30.46
CA VAL A 422 18.10 -10.66 -28.99
C VAL A 422 19.56 -10.46 -28.57
N VAL A 423 20.51 -11.16 -29.19
CA VAL A 423 21.95 -10.94 -28.94
C VAL A 423 22.34 -9.50 -29.26
N SER A 424 21.87 -8.95 -30.38
CA SER A 424 22.14 -7.54 -30.72
C SER A 424 21.57 -6.56 -29.67
N LEU A 425 20.42 -6.86 -29.06
CA LEU A 425 19.85 -6.06 -27.97
C LEU A 425 20.67 -6.16 -26.68
N MET A 426 21.28 -7.31 -26.40
CA MET A 426 22.18 -7.48 -25.24
C MET A 426 23.47 -6.68 -25.38
N GLU A 427 23.90 -6.42 -26.62
CA GLU A 427 25.06 -5.59 -26.93
C GLU A 427 24.71 -4.10 -27.09
N ASP A 428 23.44 -3.78 -27.36
CA ASP A 428 22.93 -2.42 -27.57
C ASP A 428 23.03 -1.56 -26.30
N LEU A 429 24.00 -0.64 -26.29
CA LEU A 429 24.18 0.31 -25.19
C LEU A 429 22.97 1.23 -24.99
N SER A 430 22.22 1.54 -26.07
CA SER A 430 21.03 2.38 -25.99
C SER A 430 19.90 1.69 -25.23
N PHE A 431 19.72 0.38 -25.42
CA PHE A 431 18.76 -0.42 -24.66
C PHE A 431 19.07 -0.36 -23.16
N TRP A 432 20.30 -0.66 -22.75
CA TRP A 432 20.67 -0.63 -21.34
C TRP A 432 20.56 0.75 -20.70
N THR A 433 20.90 1.80 -21.45
CA THR A 433 20.76 3.19 -20.99
C THR A 433 19.29 3.57 -20.83
N GLY A 434 18.44 3.17 -21.79
CA GLY A 434 17.00 3.35 -21.73
C GLY A 434 16.36 2.57 -20.57
N ALA A 435 16.83 1.35 -20.31
CA ALA A 435 16.39 0.52 -19.19
C ALA A 435 16.71 1.16 -17.84
N GLU A 436 17.95 1.61 -17.64
CA GLU A 436 18.34 2.30 -16.42
C GLU A 436 17.54 3.59 -16.20
N MET A 437 17.32 4.38 -17.25
CA MET A 437 16.49 5.60 -17.18
C MET A 437 15.05 5.27 -16.81
N THR A 438 14.46 4.25 -17.43
CA THR A 438 13.08 3.81 -17.14
C THR A 438 12.95 3.44 -15.67
N LEU A 439 13.85 2.60 -15.15
CA LEU A 439 13.82 2.16 -13.75
C LEU A 439 14.00 3.34 -12.78
N LYS A 440 14.90 4.28 -13.08
CA LYS A 440 15.08 5.50 -12.25
C LYS A 440 13.82 6.35 -12.16
N ALA A 441 13.00 6.36 -13.21
CA ALA A 441 11.74 7.10 -13.23
C ALA A 441 10.59 6.35 -12.55
N THR A 442 10.53 5.01 -12.66
CA THR A 442 9.33 4.23 -12.29
C THR A 442 9.45 3.47 -10.97
N ILE A 443 10.65 3.02 -10.57
CA ILE A 443 10.84 2.29 -9.30
C ILE A 443 10.38 3.10 -8.08
N PRO A 444 10.61 4.43 -7.99
CA PRO A 444 10.09 5.20 -6.86
C PRO A 444 8.56 5.15 -6.74
N LEU A 445 7.83 5.15 -7.86
CA LEU A 445 6.37 5.04 -7.87
C LEU A 445 5.90 3.63 -7.47
N LEU A 446 6.59 2.59 -7.93
CA LEU A 446 6.31 1.21 -7.51
C LEU A 446 6.57 0.98 -6.03
N ARG A 447 7.54 1.68 -5.44
CA ARG A 447 7.77 1.65 -3.99
C ARG A 447 6.64 2.31 -3.21
N VAL A 448 6.09 3.43 -3.70
CA VAL A 448 4.89 4.06 -3.12
C VAL A 448 3.73 3.06 -3.14
N LEU A 449 3.53 2.41 -4.28
CA LEU A 449 2.48 1.42 -4.48
C LEU A 449 2.60 0.28 -3.46
N ASN A 450 3.77 -0.35 -3.37
CA ASN A 450 4.02 -1.44 -2.43
C ASN A 450 3.79 -1.02 -0.96
N LEU A 451 4.25 0.18 -0.58
CA LEU A 451 4.05 0.69 0.79
C LEU A 451 2.57 0.80 1.14
N ILE A 452 1.73 1.21 0.20
CA ILE A 452 0.30 1.43 0.40
C ILE A 452 -0.46 0.11 0.37
N THR A 453 -0.05 -0.83 -0.48
CA THR A 453 -0.72 -2.14 -0.62
C THR A 453 -0.33 -3.13 0.48
N GLU A 454 0.90 -3.07 1.00
CA GLU A 454 1.37 -3.96 2.07
C GLU A 454 0.88 -3.51 3.46
N THR A 455 0.43 -2.26 3.58
CA THR A 455 -0.06 -1.73 4.86
C THR A 455 -1.58 -1.82 4.94
N ASN A 456 -2.09 -2.71 5.81
CA ASN A 456 -3.48 -2.70 6.28
C ASN A 456 -3.81 -1.47 7.16
N LYS A 457 -3.02 -0.40 7.07
CA LYS A 457 -3.10 0.78 7.93
C LYS A 457 -3.63 1.96 7.10
N PRO A 458 -4.40 2.87 7.69
CA PRO A 458 -4.83 4.09 7.03
C PRO A 458 -3.67 4.88 6.39
N GLN A 459 -3.79 5.21 5.10
CA GLN A 459 -2.69 5.78 4.31
C GLN A 459 -2.76 7.31 4.14
N VAL A 460 -3.90 7.95 4.43
CA VAL A 460 -4.09 9.40 4.26
C VAL A 460 -3.03 10.24 4.97
N GLY A 461 -2.54 9.78 6.13
CA GLY A 461 -1.48 10.46 6.88
C GLY A 461 -0.08 10.40 6.27
N TYR A 462 0.13 9.60 5.22
CA TYR A 462 1.46 9.32 4.66
C TYR A 462 1.59 9.68 3.18
N ILE A 463 0.52 9.52 2.40
CA ILE A 463 0.58 9.61 0.93
C ILE A 463 1.23 10.89 0.39
N TYR A 464 0.94 12.05 1.00
CA TYR A 464 1.49 13.34 0.58
C TYR A 464 3.03 13.34 0.62
N GLU A 465 3.60 12.96 1.77
CA GLU A 465 5.05 12.88 1.95
C GLU A 465 5.65 11.76 1.08
N THR A 466 5.01 10.60 0.99
CA THR A 466 5.54 9.49 0.20
C THR A 466 5.64 9.85 -1.28
N MET A 467 4.68 10.61 -1.82
CA MET A 467 4.73 11.11 -3.20
C MET A 467 5.81 12.19 -3.39
N ASP A 468 5.98 13.12 -2.43
CA ASP A 468 7.10 14.08 -2.47
C ASP A 468 8.45 13.35 -2.46
N GLN A 469 8.60 12.34 -1.60
CA GLN A 469 9.80 11.51 -1.54
C GLN A 469 10.06 10.74 -2.85
N ALA A 470 9.01 10.25 -3.50
CA ALA A 470 9.14 9.61 -4.81
C ALA A 470 9.68 10.60 -5.85
N LYS A 471 9.14 11.83 -5.91
CA LYS A 471 9.61 12.89 -6.80
C LYS A 471 11.06 13.28 -6.51
N GLU A 472 11.43 13.50 -5.24
CA GLU A 472 12.79 13.84 -4.86
C GLU A 472 13.78 12.69 -5.12
N THR A 473 13.34 11.43 -4.97
CA THR A 473 14.14 10.25 -5.35
C THR A 473 14.43 10.24 -6.85
N ILE A 474 13.41 10.44 -7.70
CA ILE A 474 13.59 10.54 -9.16
C ILE A 474 14.61 11.64 -9.49
N LYS A 475 14.43 12.84 -8.93
CA LYS A 475 15.37 13.96 -9.13
C LYS A 475 16.80 13.63 -8.69
N GLY A 476 16.96 12.91 -7.58
CA GLY A 476 18.24 12.40 -7.09
C GLY A 476 18.91 11.43 -8.07
N GLU A 477 18.17 10.46 -8.58
CA GLU A 477 18.63 9.47 -9.58
C GLU A 477 19.13 10.13 -10.88
N PHE A 478 18.52 11.24 -11.28
CA PHE A 478 18.95 12.06 -12.42
C PHE A 478 19.99 13.14 -12.06
N LYS A 479 20.67 13.01 -10.91
CA LYS A 479 21.73 13.92 -10.46
C LYS A 479 21.29 15.39 -10.43
N ASN A 480 20.03 15.65 -10.09
CA ASN A 480 19.39 16.98 -10.10
C ASN A 480 19.38 17.69 -11.47
N LYS A 481 19.54 16.97 -12.58
CA LYS A 481 19.48 17.55 -13.93
C LYS A 481 18.03 17.78 -14.35
N LYS A 482 17.54 19.01 -14.18
CA LYS A 482 16.15 19.40 -14.45
C LYS A 482 15.60 18.93 -15.79
N SER A 483 16.37 19.05 -16.87
CA SER A 483 15.95 18.63 -18.21
C SER A 483 15.70 17.12 -18.35
N GLN A 484 16.26 16.29 -17.47
CA GLN A 484 16.14 14.84 -17.54
C GLN A 484 14.97 14.31 -16.70
N TYR A 485 14.75 14.85 -15.50
CA TYR A 485 13.67 14.36 -14.62
C TYR A 485 12.35 15.10 -14.79
N MET A 486 12.35 16.32 -15.34
CA MET A 486 11.11 17.10 -15.45
C MET A 486 10.00 16.46 -16.28
N PRO A 487 10.26 15.75 -17.40
CA PRO A 487 9.21 15.06 -18.12
C PRO A 487 8.43 14.07 -17.24
N PHE A 488 9.11 13.37 -16.33
CA PHE A 488 8.47 12.44 -15.38
C PHE A 488 7.70 13.19 -14.29
N TRP A 489 8.28 14.27 -13.76
CA TRP A 489 7.57 15.11 -12.78
C TRP A 489 6.31 15.74 -13.37
N GLN A 490 6.33 16.18 -14.63
CA GLN A 490 5.15 16.73 -15.30
C GLN A 490 4.02 15.71 -15.37
N VAL A 491 4.32 14.45 -15.67
CA VAL A 491 3.31 13.37 -15.65
C VAL A 491 2.80 13.11 -14.23
N ILE A 492 3.69 13.06 -13.25
CA ILE A 492 3.30 12.85 -11.84
C ILE A 492 2.43 14.00 -11.36
N ASP A 493 2.82 15.25 -11.62
CA ASP A 493 2.11 16.46 -11.20
C ASP A 493 0.76 16.57 -11.90
N GLU A 494 0.67 16.24 -13.18
CA GLU A 494 -0.61 16.19 -13.91
C GLU A 494 -1.61 15.24 -13.23
N ILE A 495 -1.19 14.03 -12.86
CA ILE A 495 -2.10 13.06 -12.22
C ILE A 495 -2.33 13.40 -10.74
N TRP A 496 -1.30 13.88 -10.04
CA TRP A 496 -1.41 14.32 -8.65
C TRP A 496 -2.42 15.46 -8.52
N ASP A 497 -2.23 16.56 -9.24
CA ASP A 497 -3.03 17.77 -9.10
C ASP A 497 -4.49 17.57 -9.54
N ASN A 498 -4.72 16.75 -10.58
CA ASN A 498 -6.05 16.59 -11.17
C ASN A 498 -6.88 15.45 -10.58
N HIS A 499 -6.25 14.43 -9.98
CA HIS A 499 -6.95 13.19 -9.63
C HIS A 499 -6.64 12.66 -8.22
N LEU A 500 -5.37 12.63 -7.83
CA LEU A 500 -4.98 11.99 -6.56
C LEU A 500 -5.02 12.96 -5.37
N HIS A 501 -4.50 14.17 -5.54
CA HIS A 501 -4.40 15.14 -4.46
C HIS A 501 -5.78 15.56 -3.98
N SER A 502 -5.94 15.64 -2.66
CA SER A 502 -7.14 16.10 -2.00
C SER A 502 -6.74 16.86 -0.74
N PRO A 503 -7.52 17.87 -0.31
CA PRO A 503 -7.32 18.52 0.99
C PRO A 503 -7.17 17.54 2.16
N LEU A 504 -7.77 16.35 2.05
CA LEU A 504 -7.67 15.29 3.03
C LEU A 504 -6.23 14.77 3.19
N HIS A 505 -5.48 14.62 2.09
CA HIS A 505 -4.09 14.17 2.10
C HIS A 505 -3.16 15.22 2.74
N ALA A 506 -3.35 16.49 2.38
CA ALA A 506 -2.65 17.62 2.99
C ALA A 506 -2.92 17.73 4.51
N ALA A 507 -4.19 17.62 4.93
CA ALA A 507 -4.55 17.60 6.34
C ALA A 507 -3.99 16.38 7.07
N GLY A 508 -4.00 15.20 6.43
CA GLY A 508 -3.40 13.97 6.94
C GLY A 508 -1.90 14.13 7.21
N TYR A 509 -1.16 14.70 6.27
CA TYR A 509 0.26 15.04 6.41
C TYR A 509 0.50 15.94 7.63
N TYR A 510 -0.28 17.02 7.75
CA TYR A 510 -0.17 17.97 8.85
C TYR A 510 -0.44 17.33 10.22
N LEU A 511 -1.43 16.44 10.30
CA LEU A 511 -1.87 15.83 11.55
C LEU A 511 -1.06 14.58 11.91
N ASN A 512 -0.18 14.09 11.04
CA ASN A 512 0.66 12.94 11.33
C ASN A 512 1.82 13.37 12.26
N PRO A 513 1.85 12.96 13.55
CA PRO A 513 2.85 13.41 14.51
C PRO A 513 4.28 12.95 14.16
N SER A 514 4.42 11.84 13.41
CA SER A 514 5.74 11.37 12.95
C SER A 514 6.36 12.32 11.93
N LEU A 515 5.51 12.96 11.12
CA LEU A 515 5.89 13.91 10.08
C LEU A 515 5.89 15.34 10.63
N PHE A 516 4.82 15.79 11.28
CA PHE A 516 4.68 17.15 11.79
C PHE A 516 5.82 17.59 12.73
N TYR A 517 6.21 16.72 13.66
CA TYR A 517 7.30 17.03 14.60
C TYR A 517 8.68 16.63 14.06
N SER A 518 8.79 16.19 12.80
CA SER A 518 10.08 15.94 12.17
C SER A 518 10.84 17.25 11.97
N THR A 519 12.17 17.16 11.81
CA THR A 519 13.01 18.36 11.60
C THR A 519 12.87 18.95 10.21
N ASP A 520 12.33 18.17 9.27
CA ASP A 520 12.17 18.47 7.85
C ASP A 520 10.72 18.75 7.44
N PHE A 521 9.79 18.77 8.40
CA PHE A 521 8.40 19.14 8.15
C PHE A 521 8.29 20.52 7.48
N TYR A 522 7.46 20.60 6.45
CA TYR A 522 7.22 21.83 5.72
C TYR A 522 5.73 22.02 5.46
N SER A 523 5.14 23.04 6.09
CA SER A 523 3.76 23.45 5.81
C SER A 523 3.76 24.57 4.78
N ASP A 524 3.60 24.21 3.52
CA ASP A 524 3.38 25.16 2.44
C ASP A 524 1.92 25.69 2.43
N PRO A 525 1.57 26.63 1.53
CA PRO A 525 0.20 27.11 1.40
C PRO A 525 -0.82 26.02 1.04
N GLU A 526 -0.42 24.96 0.32
CA GLU A 526 -1.29 23.84 -0.06
C GLU A 526 -1.66 23.02 1.17
N VAL A 527 -0.68 22.67 2.02
CA VAL A 527 -0.88 21.96 3.28
C VAL A 527 -1.78 22.77 4.22
N ALA A 528 -1.51 24.07 4.37
CA ALA A 528 -2.31 24.95 5.22
C ALA A 528 -3.76 25.09 4.72
N PHE A 529 -3.93 25.25 3.40
CA PHE A 529 -5.25 25.32 2.77
C PHE A 529 -6.00 24.00 2.91
N GLY A 530 -5.32 22.86 2.72
CA GLY A 530 -5.91 21.53 2.86
C GLY A 530 -6.47 21.28 4.26
N LEU A 531 -5.69 21.63 5.29
CA LEU A 531 -6.15 21.56 6.69
C LEU A 531 -7.39 22.43 6.94
N LEU A 532 -7.36 23.70 6.51
CA LEU A 532 -8.49 24.62 6.69
C LEU A 532 -9.74 24.13 5.95
N CYS A 533 -9.57 23.67 4.72
CA CYS A 533 -10.65 23.10 3.92
C CYS A 533 -11.28 21.88 4.62
N CYS A 534 -10.47 21.02 5.24
CA CYS A 534 -10.98 19.90 6.04
C CYS A 534 -11.77 20.34 7.26
N ILE A 535 -11.30 21.35 8.01
CA ILE A 535 -12.02 21.90 9.16
C ILE A 535 -13.41 22.41 8.72
N VAL A 536 -13.46 23.27 7.69
CA VAL A 536 -14.70 23.88 7.22
C VAL A 536 -15.68 22.85 6.64
N ARG A 537 -15.19 21.85 5.90
CA ARG A 537 -16.06 20.85 5.25
C ARG A 537 -16.59 19.80 6.22
N MET A 538 -15.78 19.36 7.17
CA MET A 538 -16.14 18.26 8.09
C MET A 538 -16.86 18.74 9.35
N VAL A 539 -16.73 20.02 9.71
CA VAL A 539 -17.28 20.58 10.96
C VAL A 539 -18.19 21.75 10.62
N GLN A 540 -19.51 21.55 10.71
CA GLN A 540 -20.48 22.60 10.37
C GLN A 540 -20.61 23.69 11.44
N ASP A 541 -20.41 23.32 12.72
CA ASP A 541 -20.56 24.24 13.85
C ASP A 541 -19.34 25.16 13.96
N GLN A 542 -19.56 26.48 13.87
CA GLN A 542 -18.50 27.47 13.90
C GLN A 542 -17.75 27.47 15.24
N HIS A 543 -18.46 27.24 16.36
CA HIS A 543 -17.82 27.20 17.67
C HIS A 543 -16.82 26.03 17.76
N THR A 544 -17.19 24.86 17.24
CA THR A 544 -16.31 23.70 17.17
C THR A 544 -15.11 23.96 16.24
N GLN A 545 -15.29 24.68 15.13
CA GLN A 545 -14.16 25.08 14.27
C GLN A 545 -13.16 25.99 15.00
N ASP A 546 -13.66 26.96 15.78
CA ASP A 546 -12.83 27.87 16.56
C ASP A 546 -12.07 27.12 17.68
N LEU A 547 -12.74 26.16 18.33
CA LEU A 547 -12.12 25.26 19.31
C LEU A 547 -11.01 24.42 18.67
N ILE A 548 -11.26 23.79 17.52
CA ILE A 548 -10.24 23.03 16.77
C ILE A 548 -9.04 23.93 16.44
N SER A 549 -9.29 25.15 15.99
CA SER A 549 -8.24 26.12 15.67
C SER A 549 -7.39 26.48 16.89
N SER A 550 -8.02 26.71 18.04
CA SER A 550 -7.30 26.95 19.30
C SER A 550 -6.50 25.72 19.76
N GLN A 551 -7.05 24.52 19.60
CA GLN A 551 -6.38 23.27 19.99
C GLN A 551 -5.21 22.92 19.06
N LEU A 552 -5.30 23.31 17.78
CA LEU A 552 -4.20 23.16 16.82
C LEU A 552 -2.98 23.97 17.25
N ASP A 553 -3.15 25.12 17.89
CA ASP A 553 -2.04 25.88 18.43
C ASP A 553 -1.34 25.16 19.59
N GLU A 554 -2.07 24.42 20.42
CA GLU A 554 -1.49 23.59 21.47
C GLU A 554 -0.70 22.41 20.88
N TYR A 555 -1.20 21.79 19.80
CA TYR A 555 -0.49 20.78 19.02
C TYR A 555 0.80 21.36 18.40
N ARG A 556 0.71 22.47 17.68
CA ARG A 556 1.88 23.12 17.04
C ARG A 556 3.04 23.38 18.00
N HIS A 557 2.73 23.78 19.22
CA HIS A 557 3.74 24.12 20.23
C HIS A 557 4.11 22.94 21.13
N ALA A 558 3.63 21.72 20.85
CA ALA A 558 3.82 20.53 21.68
C ALA A 558 3.53 20.80 23.17
N ARG A 559 2.37 21.39 23.47
CA ARG A 559 1.94 21.73 24.83
C ARG A 559 1.06 20.63 25.43
N GLY A 560 0.96 20.62 26.77
CA GLY A 560 0.21 19.59 27.49
C GLY A 560 0.70 18.18 27.17
N ALA A 561 -0.25 17.26 26.97
CA ALA A 561 0.04 15.86 26.63
C ALA A 561 0.82 15.67 25.30
N PHE A 562 0.75 16.63 24.37
CA PHE A 562 1.51 16.55 23.12
C PHE A 562 3.02 16.67 23.34
N LYS A 563 3.45 17.33 24.43
CA LYS A 563 4.87 17.40 24.79
C LYS A 563 5.45 16.00 24.98
N ASP A 564 4.74 15.15 25.71
CA ASP A 564 5.15 13.77 25.97
C ASP A 564 5.05 12.90 24.72
N GLY A 565 4.05 13.15 23.87
CA GLY A 565 3.88 12.47 22.59
C GLY A 565 4.88 12.88 21.50
N SER A 566 5.53 14.04 21.63
CA SER A 566 6.49 14.57 20.63
C SER A 566 7.84 13.83 20.58
N ALA A 567 8.11 13.00 21.59
CA ALA A 567 9.32 12.18 21.65
C ALA A 567 9.40 11.20 20.46
N ILE A 568 10.62 11.00 19.93
CA ILE A 568 10.88 10.27 18.69
C ILE A 568 10.35 8.84 18.74
N ASP A 569 10.61 8.14 19.84
CA ASP A 569 10.16 6.77 20.11
C ASP A 569 8.62 6.65 20.10
N LYS A 570 7.92 7.63 20.65
CA LYS A 570 6.45 7.61 20.76
C LYS A 570 5.74 7.97 19.47
N ARG A 571 6.33 8.81 18.62
CA ARG A 571 5.71 9.22 17.35
C ARG A 571 6.00 8.28 16.18
N ILE A 572 7.07 7.48 16.25
CA ILE A 572 7.45 6.55 15.17
C ILE A 572 6.87 5.14 15.40
N ASN A 573 6.83 4.67 16.65
CA ASN A 573 6.45 3.30 16.97
C ASN A 573 4.93 3.10 17.11
N VAL A 574 4.15 4.19 17.09
CA VAL A 574 2.70 4.17 17.29
C VAL A 574 2.03 4.72 16.04
N SER A 575 0.93 4.11 15.61
CA SER A 575 0.17 4.65 14.47
C SER A 575 -0.35 6.06 14.78
N PRO A 576 -0.47 6.96 13.79
CA PRO A 576 -0.99 8.31 14.00
C PRO A 576 -2.33 8.32 14.72
N VAL A 577 -3.25 7.42 14.36
CA VAL A 577 -4.56 7.27 15.02
C VAL A 577 -4.41 6.94 16.51
N GLN A 578 -3.61 5.93 16.86
CA GLN A 578 -3.37 5.56 18.27
C GLN A 578 -2.66 6.66 19.05
N TRP A 579 -1.76 7.40 18.40
CA TRP A 579 -1.08 8.55 19.00
C TRP A 579 -2.11 9.63 19.39
N TRP A 580 -3.04 9.98 18.47
CA TRP A 580 -4.12 10.91 18.77
C TRP A 580 -5.07 10.40 19.84
N SER A 581 -5.41 9.11 19.84
CA SER A 581 -6.22 8.49 20.91
C SER A 581 -5.56 8.59 22.29
N THR A 582 -4.23 8.62 22.35
CA THR A 582 -3.47 8.68 23.61
C THR A 582 -3.22 10.10 24.07
N TYR A 583 -2.67 10.95 23.21
CA TYR A 583 -2.18 12.29 23.57
C TYR A 583 -3.17 13.41 23.24
N GLY A 584 -4.20 13.14 22.43
CA GLY A 584 -5.24 14.11 22.07
C GLY A 584 -6.36 14.26 23.10
N LYS A 585 -6.43 13.44 24.16
CA LYS A 585 -7.57 13.38 25.08
C LYS A 585 -7.94 14.71 25.76
N GLN A 586 -6.96 15.59 25.98
CA GLN A 586 -7.18 16.92 26.56
C GLN A 586 -7.84 17.91 25.58
N TYR A 587 -7.90 17.55 24.29
CA TYR A 587 -8.33 18.38 23.18
C TYR A 587 -9.33 17.58 22.30
N PRO A 588 -10.54 17.29 22.82
CA PRO A 588 -11.42 16.28 22.25
C PRO A 588 -11.93 16.62 20.85
N GLU A 589 -12.12 17.90 20.51
CA GLU A 589 -12.57 18.35 19.20
C GLU A 589 -11.50 18.10 18.14
N LEU A 590 -10.25 18.51 18.40
CA LEU A 590 -9.12 18.25 17.53
C LEU A 590 -8.78 16.76 17.47
N GLN A 591 -8.87 16.04 18.58
CA GLN A 591 -8.67 14.60 18.62
C GLN A 591 -9.65 13.90 17.70
N LYS A 592 -10.96 14.18 17.84
CA LYS A 592 -12.00 13.59 16.99
C LYS A 592 -11.77 13.94 15.53
N PHE A 593 -11.43 15.19 15.23
CA PHE A 593 -11.11 15.62 13.88
C PHE A 593 -9.91 14.87 13.28
N ALA A 594 -8.81 14.77 14.02
CA ALA A 594 -7.59 14.12 13.56
C ALA A 594 -7.74 12.61 13.41
N VAL A 595 -8.38 11.94 14.38
CA VAL A 595 -8.71 10.51 14.29
C VAL A 595 -9.55 10.24 13.05
N ARG A 596 -10.55 11.08 12.75
CA ARG A 596 -11.39 10.89 11.57
C ARG A 596 -10.62 10.99 10.25
N ILE A 597 -9.70 11.93 10.11
CA ILE A 597 -8.88 12.07 8.89
C ILE A 597 -7.86 10.93 8.77
N LEU A 598 -7.12 10.66 9.84
CA LEU A 598 -6.03 9.68 9.85
C LEU A 598 -6.51 8.23 9.85
N SER A 599 -7.82 8.00 10.01
CA SER A 599 -8.44 6.67 9.93
C SER A 599 -8.81 6.25 8.52
N GLN A 600 -8.65 7.13 7.53
CA GLN A 600 -9.11 6.90 6.16
C GLN A 600 -8.06 6.20 5.28
N THR A 601 -8.56 5.41 4.33
CA THR A 601 -7.76 4.77 3.27
C THR A 601 -7.54 5.72 2.09
N CYS A 602 -6.50 5.51 1.30
CA CYS A 602 -6.37 6.15 -0.03
C CYS A 602 -6.53 5.15 -1.18
N GLU A 603 -6.82 3.89 -0.86
CA GLU A 603 -6.89 2.81 -1.84
C GLU A 603 -8.35 2.42 -2.14
N GLY A 604 -8.59 1.93 -3.35
CA GLY A 604 -9.90 1.48 -3.81
C GLY A 604 -10.20 0.04 -3.41
N ALA A 605 -11.46 -0.39 -3.62
CA ALA A 605 -11.91 -1.73 -3.24
C ALA A 605 -11.29 -2.86 -4.09
N SER A 606 -10.68 -2.54 -5.23
CA SER A 606 -9.98 -3.52 -6.09
C SER A 606 -8.86 -4.26 -5.37
N ARG A 607 -8.27 -3.67 -4.32
CA ARG A 607 -7.24 -4.32 -3.50
C ARG A 607 -7.71 -5.59 -2.79
N TYR A 608 -9.03 -5.73 -2.61
CA TYR A 608 -9.64 -6.87 -1.97
C TYR A 608 -9.93 -8.04 -2.93
N GLY A 609 -9.75 -7.86 -4.25
CA GLY A 609 -9.93 -8.96 -5.20
C GLY A 609 -11.33 -9.59 -5.18
N LEU A 610 -12.39 -8.79 -4.96
CA LEU A 610 -13.76 -9.32 -4.90
C LEU A 610 -14.14 -9.96 -6.25
N LYS A 611 -14.62 -11.21 -6.20
CA LYS A 611 -15.03 -11.96 -7.40
C LYS A 611 -16.19 -11.28 -8.12
N ARG A 612 -15.94 -10.64 -9.26
CA ARG A 612 -16.94 -9.92 -10.07
C ARG A 612 -18.07 -10.80 -10.58
N SER A 613 -17.80 -12.09 -10.83
CA SER A 613 -18.77 -13.07 -11.33
C SER A 613 -20.00 -13.22 -10.44
N LEU A 614 -19.88 -13.04 -9.12
CA LEU A 614 -21.01 -13.12 -8.20
C LEU A 614 -21.96 -11.92 -8.36
N ALA A 615 -21.42 -10.71 -8.42
CA ALA A 615 -22.20 -9.51 -8.66
C ALA A 615 -22.86 -9.52 -10.05
N GLU A 616 -22.20 -10.11 -11.06
CA GLU A 616 -22.75 -10.27 -12.42
C GLU A 616 -23.93 -11.25 -12.50
N MET A 617 -24.05 -12.18 -11.56
CA MET A 617 -25.19 -13.10 -11.47
C MET A 617 -26.42 -12.47 -10.82
N LEU A 618 -26.29 -11.30 -10.17
CA LEU A 618 -27.41 -10.64 -9.50
C LEU A 618 -28.51 -10.30 -10.52
N PRO A 619 -29.76 -10.77 -10.32
CA PRO A 619 -30.83 -10.54 -11.28
C PRO A 619 -31.21 -9.05 -11.33
N ARG A 620 -31.72 -8.59 -12.47
CA ARG A 620 -32.33 -7.25 -12.56
C ARG A 620 -33.54 -7.17 -11.64
N ASN A 621 -33.86 -5.96 -11.18
CA ASN A 621 -35.17 -5.65 -10.59
C ASN A 621 -36.29 -6.24 -11.48
N GLY A 622 -37.03 -7.24 -10.98
CA GLY A 622 -38.13 -7.91 -11.69
C GLY A 622 -38.11 -9.45 -11.75
N SER A 623 -37.10 -10.15 -11.21
CA SER A 623 -37.08 -11.61 -11.09
C SER A 623 -37.86 -12.14 -9.86
N ASN A 624 -38.02 -13.47 -9.75
CA ASN A 624 -38.58 -14.14 -8.57
C ASN A 624 -37.96 -13.59 -7.28
N CYS A 625 -38.78 -12.95 -6.42
CA CYS A 625 -38.33 -12.24 -5.23
C CYS A 625 -37.53 -13.12 -4.25
N ILE A 626 -37.79 -14.43 -4.22
CA ILE A 626 -37.13 -15.38 -3.31
C ILE A 626 -35.71 -15.70 -3.79
N GLU A 627 -35.55 -16.06 -5.06
CA GLU A 627 -34.23 -16.37 -5.66
C GLU A 627 -33.33 -15.13 -5.65
N HIS A 628 -33.91 -13.95 -5.88
CA HIS A 628 -33.19 -12.67 -5.79
C HIS A 628 -32.67 -12.41 -4.37
N LYS A 629 -33.49 -12.67 -3.34
CA LYS A 629 -33.08 -12.49 -1.94
C LYS A 629 -31.98 -13.48 -1.56
N GLU A 630 -32.12 -14.74 -1.93
CA GLU A 630 -31.12 -15.79 -1.67
C GLU A 630 -29.77 -15.42 -2.27
N LEU A 631 -29.73 -14.98 -3.53
CA LEU A 631 -28.48 -14.63 -4.21
C LEU A 631 -27.81 -13.37 -3.62
N ASN A 632 -28.61 -12.40 -3.18
CA ASN A 632 -28.09 -11.23 -2.45
C ASN A 632 -27.49 -11.64 -1.10
N ASP A 633 -28.18 -12.50 -0.34
CA ASP A 633 -27.68 -13.00 0.94
C ASP A 633 -26.38 -13.81 0.76
N LEU A 634 -26.28 -14.61 -0.32
CA LEU A 634 -25.05 -15.35 -0.67
C LEU A 634 -23.91 -14.43 -1.09
N THR A 635 -24.18 -13.44 -1.94
CA THR A 635 -23.18 -12.46 -2.36
C THR A 635 -22.67 -11.65 -1.17
N TYR A 636 -23.60 -11.21 -0.31
CA TYR A 636 -23.28 -10.50 0.92
C TYR A 636 -22.41 -11.33 1.86
N LEU A 637 -22.73 -12.61 2.04
CA LEU A 637 -21.90 -13.52 2.84
C LEU A 637 -20.52 -13.72 2.24
N HIS A 638 -20.45 -14.09 0.96
CA HIS A 638 -19.20 -14.37 0.28
C HIS A 638 -18.23 -13.19 0.38
N TYR A 639 -18.68 -11.99 -0.02
CA TYR A 639 -17.84 -10.81 0.02
C TYR A 639 -17.45 -10.40 1.44
N ASN A 640 -18.38 -10.39 2.40
CA ASN A 640 -18.02 -9.99 3.76
C ASN A 640 -17.16 -11.02 4.49
N MET A 641 -17.30 -12.33 4.21
CA MET A 641 -16.39 -13.36 4.73
C MET A 641 -14.99 -13.21 4.13
N HIS A 642 -14.88 -12.95 2.83
CA HIS A 642 -13.59 -12.70 2.17
C HIS A 642 -12.90 -11.44 2.73
N LEU A 643 -13.65 -10.36 2.91
CA LEU A 643 -13.20 -9.11 3.53
C LEU A 643 -12.74 -9.32 4.98
N GLN A 644 -13.50 -10.08 5.77
CA GLN A 644 -13.15 -10.46 7.13
C GLN A 644 -11.85 -11.26 7.19
N ASN A 645 -11.67 -12.26 6.31
CA ASN A 645 -10.47 -13.08 6.26
C ASN A 645 -9.21 -12.27 5.86
N THR A 646 -9.37 -11.34 4.92
CA THR A 646 -8.30 -10.42 4.50
C THR A 646 -7.83 -9.54 5.66
N GLN A 647 -8.75 -9.08 6.52
CA GLN A 647 -8.42 -8.29 7.70
C GLN A 647 -7.59 -9.08 8.73
N PHE A 648 -7.89 -10.36 8.92
CA PHE A 648 -7.17 -11.22 9.86
C PHE A 648 -5.84 -11.77 9.32
N GLY A 649 -5.42 -11.36 8.11
CA GLY A 649 -4.19 -11.84 7.49
C GLY A 649 -4.24 -13.32 7.12
N ILE A 650 -5.44 -13.89 6.99
CA ILE A 650 -5.65 -15.22 6.45
C ILE A 650 -5.61 -15.06 4.93
N GLU A 651 -4.40 -15.04 4.36
CA GLU A 651 -4.25 -15.12 2.90
C GLU A 651 -4.73 -16.50 2.44
N SER A 652 -5.87 -16.55 1.77
CA SER A 652 -6.17 -17.66 0.88
C SER A 652 -5.29 -17.48 -0.36
N ASP A 653 -4.37 -18.42 -0.60
CA ASP A 653 -3.55 -18.53 -1.83
C ASP A 653 -4.42 -18.76 -3.11
N LEU A 654 -5.71 -18.44 -3.06
CA LEU A 654 -6.69 -18.66 -4.14
C LEU A 654 -6.65 -17.56 -5.22
N ASP A 655 -5.78 -16.57 -5.10
CA ASP A 655 -5.52 -15.57 -6.16
C ASP A 655 -4.57 -16.09 -7.26
N ALA A 656 -4.24 -17.38 -7.27
CA ALA A 656 -3.55 -18.02 -8.38
C ALA A 656 -4.39 -18.02 -9.69
N GLU A 657 -5.68 -17.69 -9.63
CA GLU A 657 -6.58 -17.60 -10.79
C GLU A 657 -6.64 -16.19 -11.41
N GLU A 658 -5.49 -15.56 -11.66
CA GLU A 658 -5.35 -14.57 -12.74
C GLU A 658 -4.01 -14.73 -13.48
N ILE A 659 -3.60 -15.98 -13.72
CA ILE A 659 -2.52 -16.35 -14.66
C ILE A 659 -2.82 -15.93 -16.12
N TYR A 660 -4.02 -15.43 -16.42
CA TYR A 660 -4.49 -15.15 -17.79
C TYR A 660 -3.96 -13.87 -18.47
N LEU A 661 -2.98 -13.16 -17.91
CA LEU A 661 -2.40 -11.97 -18.58
C LEU A 661 -0.87 -11.92 -18.57
N ILE A 662 -0.18 -13.03 -18.22
CA ILE A 662 1.26 -13.15 -18.48
C ILE A 662 1.52 -13.43 -19.98
N ASP A 663 0.47 -13.75 -20.74
CA ASP A 663 0.55 -14.06 -22.18
C ASP A 663 1.17 -12.92 -23.01
N ASP A 664 0.95 -11.66 -22.65
CA ASP A 664 1.53 -10.51 -23.34
C ASP A 664 3.07 -10.47 -23.32
N TRP A 665 3.71 -11.19 -22.40
CA TRP A 665 5.17 -11.27 -22.25
C TRP A 665 5.73 -12.69 -22.41
N ILE A 666 4.84 -13.70 -22.56
CA ILE A 666 5.20 -15.12 -22.72
C ILE A 666 4.90 -15.63 -24.14
N VAL A 667 3.78 -15.21 -24.75
CA VAL A 667 3.31 -15.74 -26.03
C VAL A 667 3.61 -14.76 -27.16
N ASP A 668 4.12 -15.31 -28.26
CA ASP A 668 4.26 -14.60 -29.53
C ASP A 668 3.01 -14.92 -30.37
N GLU A 669 2.14 -13.93 -30.61
CA GLU A 669 0.94 -14.11 -31.46
C GLU A 669 1.30 -14.48 -32.92
N THR A 670 2.59 -14.51 -33.27
CA THR A 670 3.08 -14.96 -34.58
C THR A 670 3.55 -16.42 -34.56
N LEU A 671 2.63 -17.34 -34.26
CA LEU A 671 2.81 -18.77 -34.57
C LEU A 671 1.91 -19.17 -35.74
N GLU A 672 2.32 -18.83 -36.95
CA GLU A 672 1.93 -19.62 -38.13
C GLU A 672 3.12 -19.84 -39.07
N THR A 673 3.28 -21.12 -39.43
CA THR A 673 4.12 -21.72 -40.48
C THR A 673 5.62 -21.94 -40.18
N ALA A 674 5.91 -23.06 -39.52
CA ALA A 674 7.14 -23.81 -39.82
C ALA A 674 7.01 -24.44 -41.23
N PRO A 675 8.07 -24.46 -42.06
CA PRO A 675 8.03 -25.16 -43.33
C PRO A 675 8.02 -26.67 -43.09
N SER A 676 7.02 -27.36 -43.64
CA SER A 676 7.00 -28.81 -43.78
C SER A 676 8.19 -29.24 -44.65
N ASN A 677 9.20 -29.84 -44.03
CA ASN A 677 10.26 -30.51 -44.79
C ASN A 677 9.67 -31.75 -45.46
N GLY A 678 9.63 -31.73 -46.79
CA GLY A 678 9.56 -32.93 -47.60
C GLY A 678 10.92 -33.63 -47.62
N GLY A 679 10.88 -34.94 -47.43
CA GLY A 679 11.99 -35.88 -47.48
C GLY A 679 11.48 -37.27 -47.17
#